data_AF-A0A7X8DA19-F1
#
_entry.id   AF-A0A7X8DA19-F1
#
_cell.length_a   1.000
_cell.length_b   1.000
_cell.length_c   1.000
_cell.angle_alpha   90.00
_cell.angle_beta   90.00
_cell.angle_gamma   90.00
#
_symmetry.space_group_name_H-M   'P 1'
#
loop_
_entity.id
_entity.type
_entity.pdbx_description
1 polymer ?
#
loop_
_entity_poly.entity_id
_entity_poly.type
_entity_poly.pdbx_seq_one_letter_code
_entity_poly.pdbx_strand_id
1 'polypeptide(L)'
;MKISKKLMALLLTLAMLAANISFAQPVFERKQYTFPDELPENSYMSNIVYINDTLYALVDMWNIYSAREGDAEFRLYAKESSKIEEDWQNQITGLYTDGARLYAYCANIGEFFEVGVNNGEIVRQNQVKFNLENHKEIYYEEDGTESIHYSSPHDTLLYNRKLYVIYDNTENSGTMLCSFDIKTGEETMYSPGNVRGFAPYKDGKLILLVQNYDSLYYSYGAEDGAAMLFVFDPATHSADEIGPLRIEETPTHFHGSILYDEYQDAIMYLDDTALMLRLSDGSAKKCAHLIRSCSLAGNCSYTKLPGGRIAVLIGDAVFIESTDSADLPSKSLNVYNAFSNNNDYAARHMLDTAIIMHEFSWFSSEQELKSALMSGENDADIFTLSSDYIDINSMIDKGYALDISGARGINQFMDSLYPYIKDACVKDGKIYAVPLHLFHRAYLQNSLLLEELNISPPKTFGDLCDIIANWYSDADRATTYDLCDHYDVKNFMWDVLFLTYTNHVFLSGEDMSYDTPTFRSMVEQLMKALENVPDPIDFEMLDPDEEYYGKPMLFGSAPLNLSSMSYAADNKQRIEMFKAHPAFANTEGNESYRRYGFFSSPDNPMVLKATEHSPEGFRADLGLVLVSSQTQDPQNALRYIEHFISGYIEQDKIILFKDYAEPKLNKYFDESLQSENKRMEALKKEIAQASGAERAELEKQLAMLEVHCQIMLEATGRYEYTQKAVDEYKSYLNDVYISTHYCNLFLYHEQISSLSESLMDGEIDLESFIREADTSLKMIGL
;
A
#
# COMPACT_ATOMS: atom_id res chain seq x y z
N MET A 1 76.22 3.55 27.36
CA MET A 1 74.97 2.96 27.91
C MET A 1 74.52 1.84 27.00
N LYS A 2 74.59 0.59 27.45
CA LYS A 2 74.13 -0.59 26.68
C LYS A 2 72.63 -0.76 26.92
N ILE A 3 71.81 -0.35 25.96
CA ILE A 3 70.39 -0.70 25.94
C ILE A 3 70.30 -2.23 25.81
N SER A 4 69.62 -2.88 26.74
CA SER A 4 69.56 -4.35 26.77
C SER A 4 68.73 -4.86 25.59
N LYS A 5 69.14 -5.98 24.98
CA LYS A 5 68.39 -6.63 23.89
C LYS A 5 66.92 -6.91 24.26
N LYS A 6 66.61 -7.06 25.56
CA LYS A 6 65.24 -7.21 26.06
C LYS A 6 64.43 -5.91 25.98
N LEU A 7 65.04 -4.75 26.23
CA LEU A 7 64.36 -3.46 26.12
C LEU A 7 64.06 -3.11 24.65
N MET A 8 64.96 -3.48 23.75
CA MET A 8 64.78 -3.28 22.30
C MET A 8 63.72 -4.22 21.72
N ALA A 9 63.64 -5.47 22.21
CA ALA A 9 62.56 -6.40 21.88
C ALA A 9 61.20 -5.93 22.43
N LEU A 10 61.17 -5.37 23.64
CA LEU A 10 59.96 -4.80 24.25
C LEU A 10 59.46 -3.57 23.48
N LEU A 11 60.37 -2.69 23.04
CA LEU A 11 60.02 -1.53 22.22
C LEU A 11 59.57 -1.92 20.80
N LEU A 12 60.13 -2.98 20.21
CA LEU A 12 59.66 -3.53 18.93
C LEU A 12 58.30 -4.22 19.06
N THR A 13 58.00 -4.88 20.18
CA THR A 13 56.67 -5.45 20.44
C THR A 13 55.65 -4.37 20.75
N LEU A 14 56.01 -3.32 21.51
CA LEU A 14 55.15 -2.14 21.71
C LEU A 14 54.94 -1.33 20.42
N ALA A 15 55.93 -1.25 19.53
CA ALA A 15 55.78 -0.64 18.21
C ALA A 15 54.96 -1.49 17.24
N MET A 16 55.00 -2.83 17.33
CA MET A 16 54.09 -3.71 16.57
C MET A 16 52.67 -3.73 17.15
N LEU A 17 52.51 -3.59 18.48
CA LEU A 17 51.21 -3.40 19.13
C LEU A 17 50.62 -2.02 18.87
N ALA A 18 51.45 -0.98 18.70
CA ALA A 18 51.03 0.36 18.28
C ALA A 18 50.93 0.53 16.76
N ALA A 19 51.47 -0.40 15.96
CA ALA A 19 51.21 -0.48 14.52
C ALA A 19 49.94 -1.29 14.19
N ASN A 20 49.40 -2.02 15.18
CA ASN A 20 47.98 -2.35 15.24
C ASN A 20 47.19 -1.17 15.85
N ILE A 21 47.42 0.05 15.33
CA ILE A 21 46.29 0.97 15.23
C ILE A 21 45.29 0.17 14.40
N SER A 22 44.20 -0.22 15.05
CA SER A 22 43.00 -0.70 14.38
C SER A 22 42.81 0.21 13.18
N PHE A 23 43.12 -0.30 11.97
CA PHE A 23 42.29 0.05 10.84
C PHE A 23 40.94 -0.49 11.29
N ALA A 24 40.16 0.35 11.99
CA ALA A 24 38.75 0.12 12.11
C ALA A 24 38.34 -0.15 10.67
N GLN A 25 37.84 -1.37 10.40
CA GLN A 25 37.26 -1.61 9.10
C GLN A 25 36.30 -0.44 8.87
N PRO A 26 36.45 0.27 7.75
CA PRO A 26 35.54 1.36 7.46
C PRO A 26 34.15 0.69 7.34
N VAL A 27 33.20 1.20 8.14
CA VAL A 27 31.88 0.59 8.35
C VAL A 27 30.85 1.62 7.93
N PHE A 28 29.89 1.21 7.10
CA PHE A 28 28.71 2.00 6.74
C PHE A 28 28.16 2.74 7.97
N GLU A 29 28.04 4.07 7.84
CA GLU A 29 27.54 4.92 8.91
C GLU A 29 26.05 4.67 9.18
N ARG A 30 25.57 5.03 10.38
CA ARG A 30 24.18 4.79 10.79
C ARG A 30 23.36 5.84 10.06
N LYS A 31 22.76 5.45 8.94
CA LYS A 31 22.10 6.35 8.00
C LYS A 31 21.12 5.58 7.13
N GLN A 32 20.20 6.32 6.53
CA GLN A 32 19.43 5.89 5.38
C GLN A 32 20.23 6.06 4.09
N TYR A 33 20.13 5.07 3.22
CA TYR A 33 20.60 5.06 1.84
C TYR A 33 19.38 4.90 0.92
N THR A 34 19.23 5.83 -0.01
CA THR A 34 18.09 5.85 -0.95
C THR A 34 18.47 5.25 -2.29
N PHE A 35 17.46 5.00 -3.12
CA PHE A 35 17.66 4.68 -4.53
C PHE A 35 17.38 5.93 -5.39
N PRO A 36 17.79 5.94 -6.67
CA PRO A 36 17.56 7.06 -7.58
C PRO A 36 16.08 7.41 -7.70
N ASP A 37 15.75 8.71 -7.63
CA ASP A 37 14.39 9.25 -7.81
C ASP A 37 13.75 8.83 -9.16
N GLU A 38 14.58 8.43 -10.12
CA GLU A 38 14.23 7.93 -11.45
C GLU A 38 13.53 6.56 -11.40
N LEU A 39 13.67 5.77 -10.33
CA LEU A 39 13.02 4.47 -10.19
C LEU A 39 11.50 4.60 -10.04
N PRO A 40 10.70 3.69 -10.63
CA PRO A 40 9.58 3.06 -9.94
C PRO A 40 8.99 3.66 -8.65
N GLU A 41 7.89 4.42 -8.59
CA GLU A 41 7.22 4.64 -7.28
C GLU A 41 6.71 3.31 -6.72
N ASN A 42 6.33 2.40 -7.62
CA ASN A 42 6.00 1.01 -7.34
C ASN A 42 7.18 0.05 -7.60
N SER A 43 8.42 0.54 -7.71
CA SER A 43 9.56 -0.38 -7.82
C SER A 43 9.63 -1.24 -6.58
N TYR A 44 9.95 -2.51 -6.80
CA TYR A 44 10.00 -3.52 -5.77
C TYR A 44 11.45 -3.89 -5.47
N MET A 45 11.91 -3.60 -4.24
CA MET A 45 13.22 -4.03 -3.77
C MET A 45 13.05 -5.30 -2.93
N SER A 46 13.72 -6.38 -3.32
CA SER A 46 13.42 -7.72 -2.77
C SER A 46 14.57 -8.36 -2.01
N ASN A 47 15.82 -8.00 -2.30
CA ASN A 47 16.98 -8.68 -1.72
C ASN A 47 18.18 -7.74 -1.58
N ILE A 48 18.96 -7.89 -0.51
CA ILE A 48 20.20 -7.14 -0.30
C ILE A 48 21.34 -8.06 0.17
N VAL A 49 22.53 -7.88 -0.41
CA VAL A 49 23.76 -8.56 0.00
C VAL A 49 24.93 -7.59 0.11
N TYR A 50 25.87 -7.92 0.99
CA TYR A 50 27.07 -7.13 1.21
C TYR A 50 28.33 -7.89 0.78
N ILE A 51 29.18 -7.23 0.00
CA ILE A 51 30.48 -7.77 -0.43
C ILE A 51 31.54 -6.68 -0.27
N ASN A 52 32.52 -6.93 0.60
CA ASN A 52 33.66 -6.04 0.89
C ASN A 52 33.29 -4.63 1.36
N ASP A 53 33.06 -3.68 0.47
CA ASP A 53 32.75 -2.28 0.76
C ASP A 53 31.46 -1.83 0.05
N THR A 54 30.72 -2.78 -0.51
CA THR A 54 29.62 -2.52 -1.42
C THR A 54 28.38 -3.32 -1.01
N LEU A 55 27.24 -2.63 -0.93
CA LEU A 55 25.91 -3.21 -0.86
C LEU A 55 25.37 -3.41 -2.27
N TYR A 56 24.71 -4.53 -2.52
CA TYR A 56 23.99 -4.84 -3.74
C TYR A 56 22.53 -5.10 -3.41
N ALA A 57 21.63 -4.41 -4.08
CA ALA A 57 20.19 -4.57 -3.92
C ALA A 57 19.55 -5.00 -5.24
N LEU A 58 18.61 -5.93 -5.17
CA LEU A 58 17.81 -6.39 -6.28
C LEU A 58 16.55 -5.53 -6.41
N VAL A 59 16.32 -4.98 -7.59
CA VAL A 59 15.22 -4.08 -7.91
C VAL A 59 14.40 -4.66 -9.07
N ASP A 60 13.09 -4.74 -8.87
CA ASP A 60 12.07 -5.29 -9.76
C ASP A 60 12.34 -6.73 -10.20
N MET A 61 13.13 -7.50 -9.43
CA MET A 61 13.54 -8.87 -9.78
C MET A 61 14.39 -8.96 -11.07
N TRP A 62 14.91 -7.84 -11.57
CA TRP A 62 15.64 -7.78 -12.85
C TRP A 62 16.98 -7.05 -12.74
N ASN A 63 17.00 -5.96 -12.00
CA ASN A 63 18.11 -5.02 -12.00
C ASN A 63 18.87 -5.11 -10.69
N ILE A 64 20.19 -5.01 -10.77
CA ILE A 64 21.03 -4.94 -9.58
C ILE A 64 21.49 -3.50 -9.44
N TYR A 65 21.27 -2.93 -8.26
CA TYR A 65 21.77 -1.63 -7.84
C TYR A 65 22.84 -1.84 -6.80
N SER A 66 23.79 -0.91 -6.72
CA SER A 66 24.86 -0.96 -5.71
C SER A 66 25.15 0.38 -5.09
N ALA A 67 25.53 0.37 -3.81
CA ALA A 67 26.04 1.53 -3.07
C ALA A 67 27.35 1.14 -2.39
N ARG A 68 28.42 1.91 -2.61
CA ARG A 68 29.67 1.74 -1.88
C ARG A 68 29.62 2.50 -0.56
N GLU A 69 30.52 2.13 0.34
CA GLU A 69 30.77 2.93 1.53
C GLU A 69 31.09 4.39 1.15
N GLY A 70 30.41 5.33 1.81
CA GLY A 70 30.53 6.77 1.55
C GLY A 70 29.60 7.30 0.45
N ASP A 71 28.94 6.43 -0.34
CA ASP A 71 27.85 6.86 -1.21
C ASP A 71 26.65 7.31 -0.36
N ALA A 72 25.84 8.22 -0.91
CA ALA A 72 24.58 8.64 -0.29
C ALA A 72 23.38 7.84 -0.83
N GLU A 73 23.54 7.18 -1.96
CA GLU A 73 22.47 6.64 -2.80
C GLU A 73 22.98 5.44 -3.60
N PHE A 74 22.10 4.47 -3.85
CA PHE A 74 22.33 3.34 -4.75
C PHE A 74 22.38 3.79 -6.21
N ARG A 75 23.17 3.11 -7.04
CA ARG A 75 23.22 3.34 -8.49
C ARG A 75 23.07 2.04 -9.24
N LEU A 76 22.50 2.11 -10.45
CA LEU A 76 22.37 0.93 -11.32
C LEU A 76 23.75 0.30 -11.53
N TYR A 77 23.90 -0.94 -11.07
CA TYR A 77 25.12 -1.73 -11.22
C TYR A 77 25.07 -2.53 -12.52
N ALA A 78 23.96 -3.24 -12.75
CA ALA A 78 23.73 -3.97 -13.99
C ALA A 78 22.22 -4.17 -14.25
N LYS A 79 21.83 -4.07 -15.52
CA LYS A 79 20.47 -4.35 -16.01
C LYS A 79 20.39 -5.77 -16.58
N GLU A 80 19.28 -6.48 -16.35
CA GLU A 80 18.97 -7.69 -17.13
C GLU A 80 18.42 -7.27 -18.50
N SER A 81 19.26 -7.39 -19.53
CA SER A 81 18.94 -6.96 -20.89
C SER A 81 18.10 -7.98 -21.66
N SER A 82 17.96 -9.21 -21.14
CA SER A 82 17.04 -10.22 -21.68
C SER A 82 15.58 -9.98 -21.30
N LYS A 83 15.23 -8.85 -20.66
CA LYS A 83 13.84 -8.48 -20.37
C LYS A 83 13.06 -8.33 -21.68
N ILE A 84 12.39 -9.40 -22.08
CA ILE A 84 11.25 -9.38 -22.99
C ILE A 84 10.04 -9.25 -22.06
N GLU A 85 9.19 -8.24 -22.26
CA GLU A 85 7.89 -8.19 -21.57
C GLU A 85 7.19 -9.53 -21.85
N GLU A 86 6.79 -10.25 -20.80
CA GLU A 86 6.25 -11.63 -20.78
C GLU A 86 7.24 -12.79 -20.48
N ASP A 87 8.50 -12.56 -20.13
CA ASP A 87 9.39 -13.66 -19.68
C ASP A 87 9.57 -13.72 -18.16
N TRP A 88 8.47 -13.83 -17.40
CA TRP A 88 8.51 -13.91 -15.93
C TRP A 88 9.34 -15.10 -15.40
N GLN A 89 9.60 -16.09 -16.25
CA GLN A 89 10.39 -17.27 -15.90
C GLN A 89 11.87 -16.93 -15.65
N ASN A 90 12.39 -15.86 -16.26
CA ASN A 90 13.79 -15.45 -16.12
C ASN A 90 14.06 -14.46 -14.98
N GLN A 91 13.05 -14.13 -14.17
CA GLN A 91 13.21 -13.21 -13.04
C GLN A 91 14.26 -13.72 -12.05
N ILE A 92 15.11 -12.81 -11.58
CA ILE A 92 16.02 -13.06 -10.48
C ILE A 92 15.18 -12.99 -9.19
N THR A 93 15.11 -14.11 -8.48
CA THR A 93 14.35 -14.25 -7.24
C THR A 93 15.18 -13.95 -5.99
N GLY A 94 16.51 -13.97 -6.08
CA GLY A 94 17.38 -13.60 -4.96
C GLY A 94 18.84 -13.40 -5.37
N LEU A 95 19.57 -12.61 -4.58
CA LEU A 95 21.02 -12.43 -4.67
C LEU A 95 21.72 -13.12 -3.49
N TYR A 96 22.94 -13.59 -3.72
CA TYR A 96 23.70 -14.31 -2.70
C TYR A 96 25.19 -13.98 -2.80
N THR A 97 25.93 -14.26 -1.73
CA THR A 97 27.38 -14.14 -1.72
C THR A 97 28.05 -15.21 -0.88
N ASP A 98 29.26 -15.62 -1.29
CA ASP A 98 30.19 -16.42 -0.50
C ASP A 98 31.23 -15.55 0.24
N GLY A 99 31.01 -14.24 0.27
CA GLY A 99 31.91 -13.22 0.81
C GLY A 99 32.90 -12.66 -0.21
N ALA A 100 33.00 -13.24 -1.42
CA ALA A 100 33.91 -12.77 -2.47
C ALA A 100 33.20 -12.50 -3.80
N ARG A 101 32.14 -13.24 -4.10
CA ARG A 101 31.43 -13.18 -5.38
C ARG A 101 29.95 -12.88 -5.18
N LEU A 102 29.34 -12.31 -6.21
CA LEU A 102 27.91 -12.08 -6.30
C LEU A 102 27.27 -13.18 -7.14
N TYR A 103 26.21 -13.78 -6.61
CA TYR A 103 25.42 -14.82 -7.27
C TYR A 103 23.96 -14.40 -7.37
N ALA A 104 23.25 -14.99 -8.33
CA ALA A 104 21.82 -14.80 -8.53
C ALA A 104 21.13 -16.15 -8.78
N TYR A 105 19.86 -16.23 -8.39
CA TYR A 105 19.00 -17.40 -8.58
C TYR A 105 17.69 -17.01 -9.25
N CYS A 106 17.31 -17.72 -10.31
CA CYS A 106 16.01 -17.62 -10.97
C CYS A 106 15.18 -18.86 -10.63
N ALA A 107 14.31 -18.79 -9.61
CA ALA A 107 13.61 -19.97 -9.08
C ALA A 107 12.68 -20.63 -10.11
N ASN A 108 11.97 -19.84 -10.91
CA ASN A 108 11.02 -20.32 -11.92
C ASN A 108 11.66 -21.25 -12.97
N ILE A 109 12.96 -21.13 -13.17
CA ILE A 109 13.73 -21.99 -14.07
C ILE A 109 14.86 -22.73 -13.35
N GLY A 110 14.99 -22.63 -12.03
CA GLY A 110 16.08 -23.25 -11.28
C GLY A 110 17.49 -22.89 -11.79
N GLU A 111 17.70 -21.69 -12.32
CA GLU A 111 19.01 -21.28 -12.81
C GLU A 111 19.78 -20.52 -11.73
N PHE A 112 20.99 -20.98 -11.41
CA PHE A 112 21.91 -20.33 -10.47
C PHE A 112 23.20 -19.95 -11.19
N PHE A 113 23.66 -18.71 -11.01
CA PHE A 113 24.83 -18.22 -11.74
C PHE A 113 25.62 -17.16 -10.94
N GLU A 114 26.89 -17.01 -11.30
CA GLU A 114 27.75 -15.91 -10.86
C GLU A 114 27.44 -14.67 -11.72
N VAL A 115 27.22 -13.53 -11.06
CA VAL A 115 26.86 -12.27 -11.71
C VAL A 115 28.13 -11.62 -12.27
N GLY A 116 28.32 -11.73 -13.58
CA GLY A 116 29.26 -10.90 -14.33
C GLY A 116 28.59 -9.62 -14.83
N VAL A 117 29.40 -8.62 -15.20
CA VAL A 117 28.90 -7.38 -15.82
C VAL A 117 29.69 -7.08 -17.08
N ASN A 118 28.99 -6.76 -18.16
CA ASN A 118 29.59 -6.27 -19.41
C ASN A 118 28.75 -5.10 -19.94
N ASN A 119 29.36 -3.93 -20.14
CA ASN A 119 28.69 -2.71 -20.59
C ASN A 119 27.41 -2.33 -19.81
N GLY A 120 27.37 -2.61 -18.50
CA GLY A 120 26.21 -2.33 -17.65
C GLY A 120 25.08 -3.36 -17.73
N GLU A 121 25.30 -4.49 -18.40
CA GLU A 121 24.34 -5.60 -18.47
C GLU A 121 24.84 -6.81 -17.67
N ILE A 122 23.90 -7.56 -17.11
CA ILE A 122 24.17 -8.81 -16.40
C ILE A 122 24.70 -9.86 -17.39
N VAL A 123 25.82 -10.49 -17.05
CA VAL A 123 26.37 -11.65 -17.76
C VAL A 123 26.32 -12.84 -16.83
N ARG A 124 25.50 -13.84 -17.17
CA ARG A 124 25.36 -15.08 -16.41
C ARG A 124 26.62 -15.95 -16.57
N GLN A 125 27.47 -16.00 -15.55
CA GLN A 125 28.71 -16.80 -15.55
C GLN A 125 28.54 -18.08 -14.74
N ASN A 126 29.26 -19.13 -15.14
CA ASN A 126 29.27 -20.41 -14.40
C ASN A 126 27.86 -20.94 -14.10
N GLN A 127 26.95 -20.84 -15.07
CA GLN A 127 25.54 -21.23 -14.92
C GLN A 127 25.41 -22.70 -14.51
N VAL A 128 24.54 -22.95 -13.54
CA VAL A 128 24.15 -24.28 -13.08
C VAL A 128 22.64 -24.36 -13.03
N LYS A 129 22.10 -25.45 -13.59
CA LYS A 129 20.67 -25.75 -13.55
C LYS A 129 20.39 -26.68 -12.37
N PHE A 130 19.54 -26.25 -11.46
CA PHE A 130 19.07 -27.07 -10.36
C PHE A 130 18.01 -28.05 -10.82
N ASN A 131 18.04 -29.26 -10.27
CA ASN A 131 17.05 -30.28 -10.53
C ASN A 131 15.78 -30.01 -9.73
N LEU A 132 14.76 -29.42 -10.36
CA LEU A 132 13.50 -29.04 -9.71
C LEU A 132 12.38 -30.09 -9.86
N GLU A 133 12.67 -31.33 -10.28
CA GLU A 133 11.63 -32.34 -10.55
C GLU A 133 10.74 -32.64 -9.32
N ASN A 134 11.30 -32.54 -8.11
CA ASN A 134 10.54 -32.76 -6.86
C ASN A 134 9.64 -31.57 -6.47
N HIS A 135 9.76 -30.44 -7.17
CA HIS A 135 9.06 -29.17 -6.89
C HIS A 135 8.20 -28.73 -8.07
N LYS A 136 7.83 -29.68 -8.93
CA LYS A 136 7.06 -29.44 -10.14
C LYS A 136 5.56 -29.58 -9.84
N GLU A 137 4.81 -28.56 -10.18
CA GLU A 137 3.36 -28.51 -10.15
C GLU A 137 2.82 -28.50 -11.59
N ILE A 138 1.72 -29.23 -11.82
CA ILE A 138 1.08 -29.34 -13.14
C ILE A 138 -0.36 -28.85 -13.00
N TYR A 139 -0.67 -27.83 -13.78
CA TYR A 139 -2.01 -27.27 -13.92
C TYR A 139 -2.56 -27.60 -15.30
N TYR A 140 -3.88 -27.66 -15.39
CA TYR A 140 -4.60 -27.91 -16.63
C TYR A 140 -5.48 -26.69 -16.91
N GLU A 141 -5.21 -26.02 -18.02
CA GLU A 141 -6.04 -24.92 -18.52
C GLU A 141 -7.41 -25.44 -19.00
N GLU A 142 -8.41 -24.56 -19.14
CA GLU A 142 -9.77 -24.94 -19.59
C GLU A 142 -9.79 -25.64 -20.96
N ASP A 143 -8.81 -25.35 -21.82
CA ASP A 143 -8.65 -25.99 -23.12
C ASP A 143 -7.93 -27.35 -23.08
N GLY A 144 -7.53 -27.81 -21.89
CA GLY A 144 -6.82 -29.06 -21.63
C GLY A 144 -5.30 -28.97 -21.79
N THR A 145 -4.73 -27.78 -21.98
CA THR A 145 -3.28 -27.58 -22.06
C THR A 145 -2.63 -27.75 -20.68
N GLU A 146 -1.50 -28.46 -20.63
CA GLU A 146 -0.69 -28.61 -19.41
C GLU A 146 0.22 -27.40 -19.21
N SER A 147 0.05 -26.68 -18.10
CA SER A 147 0.98 -25.65 -17.63
C SER A 147 1.83 -26.19 -16.48
N ILE A 148 3.16 -26.06 -16.62
CA ILE A 148 4.13 -26.52 -15.61
C ILE A 148 4.60 -25.32 -14.83
N HIS A 149 4.43 -25.39 -13.51
CA HIS A 149 4.90 -24.40 -12.56
C HIS A 149 5.89 -25.04 -11.60
N TYR A 150 6.83 -24.27 -11.09
CA TYR A 150 7.71 -24.71 -10.00
C TYR A 150 7.36 -23.88 -8.78
N SER A 151 7.19 -24.54 -7.63
CA SER A 151 6.83 -23.86 -6.39
C SER A 151 7.86 -22.78 -6.08
N SER A 152 7.41 -21.59 -5.70
CA SER A 152 8.32 -20.52 -5.28
C SER A 152 8.90 -20.85 -3.91
N PRO A 153 10.21 -20.62 -3.69
CA PRO A 153 10.82 -20.88 -2.40
C PRO A 153 10.34 -19.86 -1.35
N HIS A 154 10.07 -20.34 -0.14
CA HIS A 154 9.68 -19.49 0.99
C HIS A 154 10.87 -18.72 1.57
N ASP A 155 12.03 -19.37 1.70
CA ASP A 155 13.29 -18.73 2.11
C ASP A 155 14.51 -19.47 1.53
N THR A 156 15.64 -18.79 1.40
CA THR A 156 16.86 -19.28 0.71
C THR A 156 18.14 -18.82 1.40
N LEU A 157 19.17 -19.68 1.41
CA LEU A 157 20.48 -19.35 1.99
C LEU A 157 21.62 -20.02 1.24
N LEU A 158 22.58 -19.22 0.79
CA LEU A 158 23.85 -19.74 0.28
C LEU A 158 24.83 -19.97 1.44
N TYR A 159 25.19 -21.23 1.68
CA TYR A 159 26.19 -21.57 2.70
C TYR A 159 26.97 -22.83 2.33
N ASN A 160 28.30 -22.82 2.55
CA ASN A 160 29.19 -23.95 2.24
C ASN A 160 29.01 -24.55 0.84
N ARG A 161 28.87 -23.70 -0.17
CA ARG A 161 28.68 -24.06 -1.59
C ARG A 161 27.38 -24.81 -1.89
N LYS A 162 26.39 -24.70 -1.01
CA LYS A 162 25.03 -25.18 -1.24
C LYS A 162 24.06 -24.02 -1.12
N LEU A 163 23.06 -23.99 -2.00
CA LEU A 163 21.88 -23.16 -1.79
C LEU A 163 20.86 -23.99 -1.02
N TYR A 164 20.63 -23.66 0.24
CA TYR A 164 19.55 -24.20 1.07
C TYR A 164 18.26 -23.48 0.75
N VAL A 165 17.16 -24.23 0.69
CA VAL A 165 15.85 -23.73 0.26
C VAL A 165 14.76 -24.34 1.14
N ILE A 166 13.80 -23.52 1.54
CA ILE A 166 12.53 -23.95 2.16
C ILE A 166 11.44 -23.87 1.10
N TYR A 167 10.77 -24.99 0.84
CA TYR A 167 9.56 -25.06 0.03
C TYR A 167 8.36 -25.40 0.90
N ASP A 168 7.16 -25.01 0.46
CA ASP A 168 5.93 -25.55 1.03
C ASP A 168 5.79 -27.03 0.67
N ASN A 169 5.16 -27.78 1.57
CA ASN A 169 4.89 -29.18 1.32
C ASN A 169 3.62 -29.31 0.45
N THR A 170 3.70 -30.03 -0.66
CA THR A 170 2.53 -30.22 -1.55
C THR A 170 1.49 -31.18 -0.98
N GLU A 171 1.83 -31.96 0.05
CA GLU A 171 0.95 -32.96 0.67
C GLU A 171 0.31 -32.48 2.00
N ASN A 172 0.82 -31.41 2.62
CA ASN A 172 0.31 -30.88 3.90
C ASN A 172 0.70 -29.39 4.11
N SER A 173 0.19 -28.75 5.15
CA SER A 173 0.47 -27.34 5.51
C SER A 173 1.88 -27.07 6.08
N GLY A 174 2.78 -28.07 6.06
CA GLY A 174 4.15 -27.99 6.54
C GLY A 174 5.13 -27.49 5.48
N THR A 175 6.43 -27.59 5.79
CA THR A 175 7.51 -27.18 4.88
C THR A 175 8.54 -28.29 4.70
N MET A 176 9.31 -28.19 3.61
CA MET A 176 10.42 -29.07 3.29
C MET A 176 11.71 -28.26 3.17
N LEU A 177 12.77 -28.72 3.83
CA LEU A 177 14.12 -28.18 3.69
C LEU A 177 14.89 -29.01 2.67
N CYS A 178 15.46 -28.39 1.64
CA CYS A 178 16.41 -29.03 0.74
C CYS A 178 17.65 -28.17 0.51
N SER A 179 18.63 -28.71 -0.20
CA SER A 179 19.81 -27.97 -0.63
C SER A 179 20.26 -28.41 -2.02
N PHE A 180 20.74 -27.47 -2.83
CA PHE A 180 21.32 -27.71 -4.14
C PHE A 180 22.84 -27.46 -4.11
N ASP A 181 23.64 -28.36 -4.66
CA ASP A 181 25.07 -28.09 -4.90
C ASP A 181 25.21 -27.08 -6.05
N ILE A 182 25.86 -25.95 -5.78
CA ILE A 182 25.96 -24.85 -6.76
C ILE A 182 26.90 -25.13 -7.94
N LYS A 183 27.51 -26.33 -8.02
CA LYS A 183 28.32 -26.77 -9.16
C LYS A 183 27.66 -27.88 -9.96
N THR A 184 27.00 -28.83 -9.30
CA THR A 184 26.38 -29.99 -9.97
C THR A 184 24.88 -29.80 -10.21
N GLY A 185 24.21 -28.95 -9.43
CA GLY A 185 22.76 -28.78 -9.43
C GLY A 185 22.00 -29.93 -8.76
N GLU A 186 22.71 -30.86 -8.12
CA GLU A 186 22.10 -32.00 -7.42
C GLU A 186 21.42 -31.55 -6.13
N GLU A 187 20.21 -32.07 -5.91
CA GLU A 187 19.41 -31.82 -4.72
C GLU A 187 19.74 -32.81 -3.58
N THR A 188 19.65 -32.33 -2.35
CA THR A 188 19.55 -33.15 -1.13
C THR A 188 18.36 -32.66 -0.31
N MET A 189 17.40 -33.55 -0.01
CA MET A 189 16.24 -33.26 0.84
C MET A 189 16.51 -33.63 2.31
N TYR A 190 15.92 -32.86 3.22
CA TYR A 190 15.99 -33.04 4.66
C TYR A 190 14.59 -32.97 5.28
N SER A 191 14.41 -33.59 6.45
CA SER A 191 13.12 -33.57 7.17
C SER A 191 13.28 -33.24 8.66
N PRO A 192 13.86 -32.09 9.03
CA PRO A 192 14.03 -31.69 10.44
C PRO A 192 12.73 -31.17 11.08
N GLY A 193 11.62 -31.08 10.34
CA GLY A 193 10.34 -30.53 10.78
C GLY A 193 9.89 -29.37 9.89
N ASN A 194 8.86 -28.63 10.34
CA ASN A 194 8.31 -27.45 9.65
C ASN A 194 9.25 -26.24 9.83
N VAL A 195 10.36 -26.22 9.09
CA VAL A 195 11.33 -25.11 9.08
C VAL A 195 10.68 -23.87 8.48
N ARG A 196 10.76 -22.74 9.18
CA ARG A 196 10.25 -21.43 8.73
C ARG A 196 11.36 -20.40 8.50
N GLY A 197 12.57 -20.66 9.00
CA GLY A 197 13.74 -19.83 8.73
C GLY A 197 15.03 -20.55 9.12
N PHE A 198 16.16 -20.04 8.62
CA PHE A 198 17.48 -20.59 8.96
C PHE A 198 18.58 -19.53 8.96
N ALA A 199 19.72 -19.87 9.56
CA ALA A 199 20.94 -19.07 9.47
C ALA A 199 22.18 -19.97 9.42
N PRO A 200 23.27 -19.51 8.77
CA PRO A 200 24.59 -20.15 8.90
C PRO A 200 25.00 -20.27 10.37
N TYR A 201 25.65 -21.39 10.72
CA TYR A 201 26.18 -21.62 12.06
C TYR A 201 27.59 -22.23 12.02
N LYS A 202 28.22 -22.31 13.19
CA LYS A 202 29.59 -22.81 13.39
C LYS A 202 29.76 -24.21 12.78
N ASP A 203 30.98 -24.51 12.34
CA ASP A 203 31.41 -25.83 11.87
C ASP A 203 30.57 -26.41 10.71
N GLY A 204 30.00 -25.53 9.89
CA GLY A 204 29.22 -25.91 8.72
C GLY A 204 27.81 -26.39 9.02
N LYS A 205 27.32 -26.12 10.23
CA LYS A 205 25.95 -26.37 10.66
C LYS A 205 25.03 -25.18 10.33
N LEU A 206 23.74 -25.36 10.55
CA LEU A 206 22.73 -24.31 10.44
C LEU A 206 22.02 -24.15 11.79
N ILE A 207 21.53 -22.93 12.07
CA ILE A 207 20.41 -22.76 13.00
C ILE A 207 19.13 -22.86 12.18
N LEU A 208 18.19 -23.68 12.61
CA LEU A 208 16.84 -23.76 12.05
C LEU A 208 15.83 -23.18 13.04
N LEU A 209 14.87 -22.43 12.53
CA LEU A 209 13.64 -22.09 13.23
C LEU A 209 12.54 -23.02 12.73
N VAL A 210 11.93 -23.78 13.64
CA VAL A 210 10.87 -24.74 13.35
C VAL A 210 9.60 -24.29 14.07
N GLN A 211 8.50 -24.19 13.34
CA GLN A 211 7.19 -23.84 13.90
C GLN A 211 6.06 -24.58 13.18
N ASN A 212 5.19 -25.23 13.95
CA ASN A 212 4.01 -25.90 13.40
C ASN A 212 2.79 -24.97 13.43
N TYR A 213 2.36 -24.49 12.27
CA TYR A 213 1.24 -23.57 12.15
C TYR A 213 -0.11 -24.22 12.46
N ASP A 214 -0.29 -25.52 12.17
CA ASP A 214 -1.52 -26.24 12.55
C ASP A 214 -1.72 -26.26 14.08
N SER A 215 -0.62 -26.23 14.84
CA SER A 215 -0.65 -26.21 16.30
C SER A 215 -0.94 -24.81 16.86
N LEU A 216 -0.79 -23.73 16.09
CA LEU A 216 -1.09 -22.36 16.53
C LEU A 216 -2.60 -22.17 16.75
N TYR A 217 -3.43 -22.66 15.84
CA TYR A 217 -4.89 -22.49 15.86
C TYR A 217 -5.59 -23.17 17.05
N TYR A 218 -4.93 -24.13 17.71
CA TYR A 218 -5.47 -24.89 18.84
C TYR A 218 -4.64 -24.74 20.12
N SER A 219 -3.73 -23.76 20.19
CA SER A 219 -2.86 -23.54 21.35
C SER A 219 -3.66 -22.98 22.55
N TYR A 220 -3.46 -23.58 23.74
CA TYR A 220 -4.05 -23.11 25.01
C TYR A 220 -2.97 -22.77 26.06
N GLY A 221 -1.70 -22.76 25.68
CA GLY A 221 -0.57 -22.48 26.56
C GLY A 221 0.70 -22.05 25.82
N ALA A 222 1.64 -21.45 26.55
CA ALA A 222 2.84 -20.79 26.04
C ALA A 222 3.82 -21.68 25.22
N GLU A 223 3.73 -23.00 25.33
CA GLU A 223 4.65 -23.94 24.65
C GLU A 223 4.06 -24.57 23.38
N ASP A 224 2.73 -24.58 23.22
CA ASP A 224 2.06 -25.20 22.07
C ASP A 224 2.10 -24.25 20.87
N GLY A 225 2.83 -24.62 19.81
CA GLY A 225 2.96 -23.80 18.59
C GLY A 225 4.06 -22.74 18.64
N ALA A 226 4.91 -22.73 19.69
CA ALA A 226 6.05 -21.83 19.79
C ALA A 226 7.08 -22.04 18.66
N ALA A 227 7.72 -20.95 18.22
CA ALA A 227 8.85 -21.02 17.29
C ALA A 227 10.10 -21.53 18.02
N MET A 228 10.61 -22.70 17.62
CA MET A 228 11.70 -23.40 18.29
C MET A 228 12.99 -23.39 17.46
N LEU A 229 14.14 -23.27 18.12
CA LEU A 229 15.44 -23.22 17.48
C LEU A 229 16.18 -24.55 17.60
N PHE A 230 16.82 -24.97 16.51
CA PHE A 230 17.61 -26.20 16.42
C PHE A 230 18.98 -25.93 15.81
N VAL A 231 20.03 -26.58 16.32
CA VAL A 231 21.30 -26.73 15.59
C VAL A 231 21.16 -27.93 14.66
N PHE A 232 21.21 -27.69 13.35
CA PHE A 232 21.13 -28.74 12.34
C PHE A 232 22.48 -29.02 11.70
N ASP A 233 22.86 -30.29 11.67
CA ASP A 233 24.05 -30.78 10.98
C ASP A 233 23.65 -31.43 9.64
N PRO A 234 23.90 -30.76 8.50
CA PRO A 234 23.53 -31.29 7.20
C PRO A 234 24.36 -32.52 6.78
N ALA A 235 25.49 -32.80 7.43
CA ALA A 235 26.33 -33.96 7.10
C ALA A 235 25.82 -35.25 7.78
N THR A 236 25.24 -35.13 8.97
CA THR A 236 24.70 -36.25 9.75
C THR A 236 23.18 -36.32 9.74
N HIS A 237 22.51 -35.30 9.20
CA HIS A 237 21.06 -35.15 9.16
C HIS A 237 20.42 -35.12 10.55
N SER A 238 21.14 -34.60 11.56
CA SER A 238 20.65 -34.48 12.94
C SER A 238 20.31 -33.04 13.30
N ALA A 239 19.28 -32.85 14.11
CA ALA A 239 18.88 -31.56 14.67
C ALA A 239 18.83 -31.66 16.21
N ASP A 240 19.56 -30.78 16.89
CA ASP A 240 19.59 -30.68 18.35
C ASP A 240 18.86 -29.40 18.80
N GLU A 241 17.86 -29.52 19.67
CA GLU A 241 17.05 -28.39 20.14
C GLU A 241 17.84 -27.45 21.08
N ILE A 242 17.66 -26.14 20.90
CA ILE A 242 18.27 -25.05 21.71
C ILE A 242 17.21 -24.32 22.55
N GLY A 243 15.92 -24.55 22.27
CA GLY A 243 14.77 -23.95 22.95
C GLY A 243 14.03 -22.90 22.10
N PRO A 244 13.06 -22.19 22.67
CA PRO A 244 12.21 -21.26 21.92
C PRO A 244 13.00 -20.03 21.45
N LEU A 245 12.62 -19.45 20.30
CA LEU A 245 13.17 -18.18 19.81
C LEU A 245 12.86 -17.05 20.80
N ARG A 246 11.61 -16.99 21.27
CA ARG A 246 11.10 -15.99 22.21
C ARG A 246 10.10 -16.62 23.17
N ILE A 247 9.91 -15.99 24.32
CA ILE A 247 8.96 -16.42 25.34
C ILE A 247 7.66 -15.62 25.12
N GLU A 248 6.57 -16.31 24.78
CA GLU A 248 5.26 -15.72 24.50
C GLU A 248 4.18 -16.40 25.36
N GLU A 249 3.20 -15.64 25.85
CA GLU A 249 2.03 -16.24 26.53
C GLU A 249 1.09 -16.93 25.54
N THR A 250 1.00 -16.41 24.31
CA THR A 250 0.25 -16.98 23.20
C THR A 250 1.13 -16.91 21.96
N PRO A 251 1.67 -18.05 21.48
CA PRO A 251 2.51 -18.06 20.30
C PRO A 251 1.80 -17.49 19.06
N THR A 252 2.54 -16.71 18.29
CA THR A 252 2.07 -16.14 17.02
C THR A 252 2.88 -16.69 15.85
N HIS A 253 2.37 -16.53 14.64
CA HIS A 253 3.11 -16.87 13.43
C HIS A 253 4.41 -16.07 13.37
N PHE A 254 5.54 -16.76 13.15
CA PHE A 254 6.81 -16.08 12.91
C PHE A 254 6.88 -15.64 11.45
N HIS A 255 6.85 -14.33 11.23
CA HIS A 255 6.98 -13.70 9.92
C HIS A 255 8.33 -12.99 9.86
N GLY A 256 9.36 -13.70 9.41
CA GLY A 256 10.70 -13.12 9.27
C GLY A 256 11.77 -14.17 9.00
N SER A 257 13.01 -13.71 8.96
CA SER A 257 14.20 -14.56 8.86
C SER A 257 15.08 -14.37 10.11
N ILE A 258 16.02 -15.29 10.32
CA ILE A 258 16.96 -15.23 11.45
C ILE A 258 18.40 -15.05 10.95
N LEU A 259 19.28 -14.54 11.81
CA LEU A 259 20.71 -14.43 11.58
C LEU A 259 21.47 -14.91 12.81
N TYR A 260 22.66 -15.45 12.59
CA TYR A 260 23.59 -15.72 13.66
C TYR A 260 24.60 -14.57 13.81
N ASP A 261 24.71 -14.03 15.03
CA ASP A 261 25.76 -13.10 15.39
C ASP A 261 26.95 -13.77 16.08
N GLU A 262 28.06 -13.87 15.35
CA GLU A 262 29.31 -14.44 15.84
C GLU A 262 29.97 -13.61 16.94
N TYR A 263 29.78 -12.28 16.93
CA TYR A 263 30.41 -11.38 17.90
C TYR A 263 29.80 -11.54 19.29
N GLN A 264 28.48 -11.63 19.37
CA GLN A 264 27.73 -11.75 20.63
C GLN A 264 27.32 -13.20 20.95
N ASP A 265 27.63 -14.16 20.06
CA ASP A 265 27.20 -15.57 20.12
C ASP A 265 25.69 -15.70 20.36
N ALA A 266 24.91 -15.06 19.49
CA ALA A 266 23.48 -14.85 19.67
C ALA A 266 22.71 -14.95 18.35
N ILE A 267 21.40 -15.13 18.44
CA ILE A 267 20.51 -15.21 17.27
C ILE A 267 19.81 -13.87 17.13
N MET A 268 20.03 -13.18 16.02
CA MET A 268 19.30 -11.97 15.66
C MET A 268 18.04 -12.35 14.89
N TYR A 269 16.95 -11.65 15.17
CA TYR A 269 15.69 -11.80 14.46
C TYR A 269 14.94 -10.48 14.45
N LEU A 270 14.05 -10.32 13.47
CA LEU A 270 13.15 -9.18 13.39
C LEU A 270 11.84 -9.52 14.11
N ASP A 271 11.37 -8.59 14.93
CA ASP A 271 10.10 -8.70 15.65
C ASP A 271 9.33 -7.39 15.46
N ASP A 272 8.42 -7.40 14.50
CA ASP A 272 7.69 -6.21 14.07
C ASP A 272 8.63 -5.04 13.69
N THR A 273 8.66 -3.96 14.48
CA THR A 273 9.51 -2.78 14.32
C THR A 273 10.83 -2.88 15.09
N ALA A 274 11.19 -4.04 15.62
CA ALA A 274 12.39 -4.21 16.44
C ALA A 274 13.38 -5.21 15.82
N LEU A 275 14.67 -4.88 15.90
CA LEU A 275 15.74 -5.87 15.77
C LEU A 275 16.05 -6.43 17.15
N MET A 276 15.86 -7.73 17.32
CA MET A 276 16.02 -8.45 18.57
C MET A 276 17.26 -9.36 18.52
N LEU A 277 17.92 -9.50 19.67
CA LEU A 277 19.06 -10.39 19.87
C LEU A 277 18.73 -11.38 20.99
N ARG A 278 18.58 -12.65 20.62
CA ARG A 278 18.39 -13.77 21.54
C ARG A 278 19.74 -14.36 21.96
N LEU A 279 20.03 -14.28 23.25
CA LEU A 279 21.24 -14.82 23.87
C LEU A 279 21.14 -16.34 24.10
N SER A 280 22.27 -16.96 24.41
CA SER A 280 22.37 -18.41 24.67
C SER A 280 21.60 -18.89 25.91
N ASP A 281 21.31 -18.00 26.85
CA ASP A 281 20.46 -18.28 28.02
C ASP A 281 18.95 -18.19 27.72
N GLY A 282 18.58 -17.90 26.47
CA GLY A 282 17.19 -17.74 26.03
C GLY A 282 16.61 -16.35 26.26
N SER A 283 17.33 -15.43 26.91
CA SER A 283 16.89 -14.03 27.03
C SER A 283 17.03 -13.29 25.71
N ALA A 284 16.14 -12.32 25.46
CA ALA A 284 16.19 -11.46 24.28
C ALA A 284 16.40 -9.99 24.68
N LYS A 285 17.11 -9.24 23.84
CA LYS A 285 17.32 -7.79 23.99
C LYS A 285 17.04 -7.09 22.67
N LYS A 286 16.38 -5.94 22.75
CA LYS A 286 16.23 -5.04 21.58
C LYS A 286 17.57 -4.38 21.29
N CYS A 287 17.97 -4.37 20.02
CA CYS A 287 19.22 -3.76 19.54
C CYS A 287 18.98 -2.54 18.66
N ALA A 288 17.93 -2.57 17.84
CA ALA A 288 17.54 -1.43 17.02
C ALA A 288 16.02 -1.28 16.97
N HIS A 289 15.59 -0.06 16.66
CA HIS A 289 14.22 0.29 16.31
C HIS A 289 14.16 0.59 14.82
N LEU A 290 13.28 -0.08 14.11
CA LEU A 290 13.05 0.08 12.67
C LEU A 290 11.88 1.04 12.44
N ILE A 291 11.93 1.75 11.32
CA ILE A 291 10.91 2.75 10.99
C ILE A 291 9.54 2.15 10.65
N ARG A 292 9.49 0.85 10.30
CA ARG A 292 8.28 0.09 9.94
C ARG A 292 8.44 -1.38 10.29
N SER A 293 7.30 -2.06 10.35
CA SER A 293 7.24 -3.51 10.54
C SER A 293 7.91 -4.24 9.39
N CYS A 294 8.85 -5.13 9.71
CA CYS A 294 9.42 -6.04 8.71
C CYS A 294 8.62 -7.34 8.55
N SER A 295 7.64 -7.60 9.43
CA SER A 295 6.80 -8.81 9.39
C SER A 295 5.56 -8.69 8.49
N LEU A 296 5.06 -7.46 8.28
CA LEU A 296 3.85 -7.20 7.49
C LEU A 296 4.14 -6.76 6.04
N ALA A 297 5.36 -6.29 5.76
CA ALA A 297 5.76 -5.84 4.44
C ALA A 297 6.49 -6.96 3.68
N GLY A 298 5.96 -7.40 2.54
CA GLY A 298 6.63 -8.33 1.60
C GLY A 298 7.93 -7.80 0.97
N ASN A 299 8.49 -6.73 1.52
CA ASN A 299 9.58 -5.92 0.99
C ASN A 299 10.64 -5.65 2.08
N CYS A 300 10.90 -6.62 2.96
CA CYS A 300 11.99 -6.54 3.94
C CYS A 300 13.08 -7.57 3.63
N SER A 301 14.32 -7.10 3.48
CA SER A 301 15.51 -7.93 3.32
C SER A 301 16.65 -7.34 4.12
N TYR A 302 17.66 -8.12 4.50
CA TYR A 302 18.75 -7.60 5.30
C TYR A 302 20.06 -8.34 5.04
N THR A 303 21.16 -7.70 5.42
CA THR A 303 22.49 -8.33 5.38
C THR A 303 23.37 -7.81 6.51
N LYS A 304 24.20 -8.70 7.05
CA LYS A 304 25.14 -8.34 8.12
C LYS A 304 26.26 -7.46 7.56
N LEU A 305 26.68 -6.51 8.37
CA LEU A 305 27.82 -5.65 8.11
C LEU A 305 28.90 -5.83 9.18
N PRO A 306 30.18 -5.52 8.87
CA PRO A 306 31.24 -5.50 9.87
C PRO A 306 30.96 -4.47 10.98
N GLY A 307 31.64 -4.62 12.12
CA GLY A 307 31.59 -3.65 13.21
C GLY A 307 30.26 -3.58 13.96
N GLY A 308 29.51 -4.68 14.02
CA GLY A 308 28.26 -4.75 14.79
C GLY A 308 27.12 -3.95 14.16
N ARG A 309 26.95 -4.11 12.84
CA ARG A 309 25.91 -3.42 12.08
C ARG A 309 25.12 -4.35 11.18
N ILE A 310 23.96 -3.90 10.78
CA ILE A 310 23.08 -4.56 9.83
C ILE A 310 22.56 -3.54 8.82
N ALA A 311 22.47 -3.93 7.56
CA ALA A 311 21.70 -3.21 6.56
C ALA A 311 20.32 -3.86 6.46
N VAL A 312 19.26 -3.08 6.63
CA VAL A 312 17.87 -3.52 6.50
C VAL A 312 17.22 -2.72 5.39
N LEU A 313 16.87 -3.41 4.31
CA LEU A 313 16.04 -2.89 3.23
C LEU A 313 14.59 -2.92 3.72
N ILE A 314 13.93 -1.76 3.73
CA ILE A 314 12.51 -1.62 4.10
C ILE A 314 11.87 -0.69 3.08
N GLY A 315 10.93 -1.22 2.31
CA GLY A 315 10.28 -0.48 1.23
C GLY A 315 11.29 -0.09 0.15
N ASP A 316 11.47 1.21 -0.05
CA ASP A 316 12.31 1.83 -1.08
C ASP A 316 13.65 2.37 -0.54
N ALA A 317 14.06 1.97 0.67
CA ALA A 317 15.30 2.48 1.27
C ALA A 317 16.03 1.43 2.11
N VAL A 318 17.34 1.62 2.27
CA VAL A 318 18.20 0.79 3.12
C VAL A 318 18.61 1.57 4.37
N PHE A 319 18.31 1.01 5.53
CA PHE A 319 18.65 1.55 6.84
C PHE A 319 19.83 0.78 7.41
N ILE A 320 20.88 1.49 7.79
CA ILE A 320 22.01 0.89 8.48
C ILE A 320 21.81 1.09 9.98
N GLU A 321 21.64 -0.01 10.71
CA GLU A 321 21.41 0.00 12.15
C GLU A 321 22.54 -0.68 12.93
N SER A 322 22.69 -0.27 14.19
CA SER A 322 23.59 -0.94 15.14
C SER A 322 22.96 -2.24 15.63
N THR A 323 23.78 -3.25 15.85
CA THR A 323 23.38 -4.49 16.54
C THR A 323 23.67 -4.43 18.04
N ASP A 324 24.15 -3.29 18.56
CA ASP A 324 24.37 -3.07 19.99
C ASP A 324 23.18 -2.33 20.63
N SER A 325 22.56 -2.99 21.62
CA SER A 325 21.50 -2.42 22.46
C SER A 325 21.88 -1.10 23.15
N ALA A 326 23.16 -0.81 23.35
CA ALA A 326 23.62 0.45 23.93
C ALA A 326 23.41 1.67 23.00
N ASP A 327 23.24 1.44 21.70
CA ASP A 327 23.05 2.48 20.69
C ASP A 327 21.57 2.83 20.45
N LEU A 328 20.65 2.18 21.19
CA LEU A 328 19.22 2.49 21.10
C LEU A 328 18.94 3.97 21.40
N PRO A 329 18.03 4.61 20.64
CA PRO A 329 17.55 5.93 20.98
C PRO A 329 17.04 6.00 22.43
N SER A 330 17.52 6.99 23.19
CA SER A 330 17.08 7.21 24.58
C SER A 330 15.68 7.83 24.70
N LYS A 331 15.08 8.21 23.56
CA LYS A 331 13.80 8.89 23.44
C LYS A 331 12.94 8.15 22.42
N SER A 332 11.64 8.13 22.64
CA SER A 332 10.66 7.51 21.75
C SER A 332 9.40 8.37 21.61
N LEU A 333 8.67 8.16 20.52
CA LEU A 333 7.31 8.65 20.33
C LEU A 333 6.41 7.52 19.85
N ASN A 334 5.22 7.36 20.45
CA ASN A 334 4.18 6.46 19.93
C ASN A 334 3.22 7.22 19.03
N VAL A 335 3.12 6.78 17.77
CA VAL A 335 2.27 7.39 16.75
C VAL A 335 1.16 6.41 16.37
N TYR A 336 -0.08 6.76 16.74
CA TYR A 336 -1.25 5.94 16.50
C TYR A 336 -1.90 6.26 15.15
N ASN A 337 -2.33 5.21 14.46
CA ASN A 337 -2.95 5.30 13.13
C ASN A 337 -2.01 5.97 12.11
N ALA A 338 -0.75 5.51 12.10
CA ALA A 338 0.37 6.08 11.34
C ALA A 338 0.61 5.31 10.04
N PHE A 339 -0.17 5.59 8.99
CA PHE A 339 -0.14 4.81 7.73
C PHE A 339 0.20 5.64 6.48
N SER A 340 0.54 6.92 6.61
CA SER A 340 0.77 7.81 5.45
C SER A 340 2.24 8.06 5.12
N ASN A 341 2.49 8.52 3.88
CA ASN A 341 3.82 8.95 3.41
C ASN A 341 4.44 10.05 4.30
N ASN A 342 3.63 10.94 4.88
CA ASN A 342 4.11 11.94 5.83
C ASN A 342 4.66 11.32 7.12
N ASN A 343 4.03 10.25 7.62
CA ASN A 343 4.51 9.53 8.80
C ASN A 343 5.87 8.89 8.51
N ASP A 344 6.01 8.26 7.35
CA ASP A 344 7.28 7.69 6.88
C ASP A 344 8.37 8.72 6.74
N TYR A 345 8.04 9.85 6.12
CA TYR A 345 8.96 10.95 5.96
C TYR A 345 9.44 11.44 7.33
N ALA A 346 8.54 11.60 8.30
CA ALA A 346 8.90 12.00 9.65
C ALA A 346 9.83 11.00 10.35
N ALA A 347 9.52 9.69 10.30
CA ALA A 347 10.36 8.67 10.91
C ALA A 347 11.75 8.58 10.26
N ARG A 348 11.83 8.65 8.93
CA ARG A 348 13.09 8.64 8.17
C ARG A 348 14.03 9.79 8.54
N HIS A 349 13.47 10.94 8.93
CA HIS A 349 14.25 12.13 9.27
C HIS A 349 14.50 12.29 10.78
N MET A 350 14.03 11.35 11.61
CA MET A 350 14.18 11.37 13.08
C MET A 350 14.89 10.13 13.63
N LEU A 351 15.95 9.65 12.97
CA LEU A 351 16.68 8.43 13.37
C LEU A 351 17.31 8.50 14.79
N ASP A 352 17.41 9.69 15.38
CA ASP A 352 17.85 9.92 16.76
C ASP A 352 16.76 9.69 17.83
N THR A 353 15.51 9.46 17.41
CA THR A 353 14.34 9.19 18.25
C THR A 353 13.62 7.93 17.75
N ALA A 354 13.26 7.00 18.63
CA ALA A 354 12.50 5.82 18.21
C ALA A 354 11.05 6.21 17.90
N ILE A 355 10.64 6.19 16.63
CA ILE A 355 9.27 6.47 16.21
C ILE A 355 8.51 5.14 16.09
N ILE A 356 7.71 4.82 17.09
CA ILE A 356 6.93 3.58 17.16
C ILE A 356 5.58 3.84 16.50
N MET A 357 5.40 3.31 15.30
CA MET A 357 4.15 3.43 14.54
C MET A 357 3.21 2.29 14.88
N HIS A 358 2.02 2.63 15.37
CA HIS A 358 0.93 1.68 15.57
C HIS A 358 -0.02 1.79 14.39
N GLU A 359 0.29 1.03 13.34
CA GLU A 359 -0.55 0.93 12.14
C GLU A 359 -1.90 0.32 12.53
N PHE A 360 -3.00 0.89 12.03
CA PHE A 360 -4.36 0.40 12.29
C PHE A 360 -4.76 0.34 13.78
N SER A 361 -4.11 1.11 14.64
CA SER A 361 -4.59 1.32 16.02
C SER A 361 -5.45 2.58 16.05
N TRP A 362 -6.76 2.43 16.02
CA TRP A 362 -7.73 3.53 16.05
C TRP A 362 -8.54 3.52 17.35
N PHE A 363 -9.16 4.67 17.64
CA PHE A 363 -10.10 4.82 18.73
C PHE A 363 -11.52 4.82 18.18
N SER A 364 -12.36 3.90 18.65
CA SER A 364 -13.75 3.75 18.21
C SER A 364 -14.70 4.79 18.80
N SER A 365 -14.27 5.54 19.82
CA SER A 365 -15.09 6.58 20.45
C SER A 365 -14.26 7.61 21.21
N GLU A 366 -14.87 8.76 21.50
CA GLU A 366 -14.32 9.74 22.45
C GLU A 366 -14.07 9.14 23.84
N GLN A 367 -14.91 8.20 24.27
CA GLN A 367 -14.79 7.58 25.59
C GLN A 367 -13.57 6.66 25.65
N GLU A 368 -13.33 5.89 24.60
CA GLU A 368 -12.15 5.03 24.48
C GLU A 368 -10.88 5.88 24.46
N LEU A 369 -10.83 6.90 23.59
CA LEU A 369 -9.71 7.83 23.51
C LEU A 369 -9.46 8.53 24.85
N LYS A 370 -10.52 9.02 25.51
CA LYS A 370 -10.41 9.63 26.84
C LYS A 370 -9.84 8.66 27.87
N SER A 371 -10.33 7.42 27.87
CA SER A 371 -9.86 6.41 28.82
C SER A 371 -8.38 6.13 28.60
N ALA A 372 -7.96 5.96 27.35
CA ALA A 372 -6.56 5.77 26.96
C ALA A 372 -5.65 6.95 27.37
N LEU A 373 -6.09 8.19 27.13
CA LEU A 373 -5.32 9.39 27.49
C LEU A 373 -5.24 9.63 29.01
N MET A 374 -6.27 9.26 29.77
CA MET A 374 -6.35 9.49 31.21
C MET A 374 -5.68 8.38 32.03
N SER A 375 -5.72 7.13 31.57
CA SER A 375 -5.07 6.02 32.26
C SER A 375 -3.56 6.05 32.08
N GLY A 376 -3.08 6.68 31.00
CA GLY A 376 -1.68 6.62 30.58
C GLY A 376 -1.28 5.24 30.06
N GLU A 377 -2.24 4.33 29.83
CA GLU A 377 -1.94 2.95 29.44
C GLU A 377 -1.47 2.81 27.99
N ASN A 378 -1.81 3.75 27.11
CA ASN A 378 -1.47 3.66 25.68
C ASN A 378 -0.27 4.53 25.26
N ASP A 379 0.33 5.32 26.17
CA ASP A 379 1.51 6.17 25.92
C ASP A 379 1.48 6.97 24.59
N ALA A 380 0.29 7.30 24.06
CA ALA A 380 0.13 7.90 22.74
C ALA A 380 0.62 9.35 22.73
N ASP A 381 1.67 9.62 21.95
CA ASP A 381 2.23 10.96 21.78
C ASP A 381 1.55 11.70 20.62
N ILE A 382 1.25 10.99 19.54
CA ILE A 382 0.63 11.51 18.31
C ILE A 382 -0.47 10.55 17.87
N PHE A 383 -1.58 11.07 17.38
CA PHE A 383 -2.70 10.27 16.90
C PHE A 383 -3.42 10.92 15.72
N THR A 384 -3.90 10.10 14.80
CA THR A 384 -4.71 10.53 13.64
C THR A 384 -6.20 10.24 13.87
N LEU A 385 -7.05 11.26 13.80
CA LEU A 385 -8.51 11.16 13.94
C LEU A 385 -9.23 11.64 12.68
N SER A 386 -10.45 11.13 12.44
CA SER A 386 -11.34 11.66 11.41
C SER A 386 -12.34 12.65 12.01
N SER A 387 -12.56 13.78 11.31
CA SER A 387 -13.44 14.86 11.76
C SER A 387 -14.92 14.47 11.89
N ASP A 388 -15.34 13.46 11.15
CA ASP A 388 -16.71 12.93 11.16
C ASP A 388 -16.93 11.84 12.22
N TYR A 389 -15.87 11.32 12.83
CA TYR A 389 -15.96 10.24 13.81
C TYR A 389 -15.80 10.73 15.25
N ILE A 390 -14.97 11.75 15.49
CA ILE A 390 -14.70 12.34 16.81
C ILE A 390 -14.85 13.86 16.75
N ASP A 391 -15.48 14.48 17.76
CA ASP A 391 -15.56 15.94 17.85
C ASP A 391 -14.19 16.52 18.26
N ILE A 392 -13.43 16.94 17.25
CA ILE A 392 -12.10 17.52 17.40
C ILE A 392 -12.13 18.81 18.23
N ASN A 393 -13.18 19.63 18.12
CA ASN A 393 -13.29 20.87 18.88
C ASN A 393 -13.46 20.59 20.37
N SER A 394 -14.32 19.62 20.70
CA SER A 394 -14.51 19.08 22.05
C SER A 394 -13.21 18.53 22.62
N MET A 395 -12.42 17.82 21.81
CA MET A 395 -11.10 17.31 22.21
C MET A 395 -10.11 18.42 22.57
N ILE A 396 -10.07 19.50 21.77
CA ILE A 396 -9.22 20.66 22.05
C ILE A 396 -9.70 21.39 23.32
N ASP A 397 -11.01 21.59 23.50
CA ASP A 397 -11.60 22.27 24.68
C ASP A 397 -11.32 21.53 25.98
N LYS A 398 -11.36 20.19 25.93
CA LYS A 398 -11.03 19.33 27.07
C LYS A 398 -9.52 19.31 27.38
N GLY A 399 -8.70 19.94 26.54
CA GLY A 399 -7.26 20.09 26.73
C GLY A 399 -6.46 18.85 26.36
N TYR A 400 -6.98 17.98 25.50
CA TYR A 400 -6.30 16.74 25.11
C TYR A 400 -5.26 16.93 24.01
N ALA A 401 -5.36 17.99 23.21
CA ALA A 401 -4.41 18.32 22.14
C ALA A 401 -3.40 19.40 22.59
N LEU A 402 -2.13 19.21 22.25
CA LEU A 402 -1.05 20.17 22.45
C LEU A 402 -1.14 21.32 21.44
N ASP A 403 -0.84 22.53 21.89
CA ASP A 403 -0.63 23.69 21.00
C ASP A 403 0.68 23.49 20.20
N ILE A 404 0.55 23.24 18.90
CA ILE A 404 1.67 22.98 17.99
C ILE A 404 2.13 24.23 17.23
N SER A 405 1.64 25.42 17.59
CA SER A 405 1.99 26.68 16.92
C SER A 405 3.50 26.99 16.94
N GLY A 406 4.26 26.34 17.83
CA GLY A 406 5.71 26.45 17.96
C GLY A 406 6.52 25.59 16.99
N ALA A 407 5.90 24.68 16.23
CA ALA A 407 6.60 23.85 15.24
C ALA A 407 7.13 24.73 14.08
N ARG A 408 8.38 24.52 13.66
CA ARG A 408 8.98 25.27 12.55
C ARG A 408 8.19 25.03 11.26
N GLY A 409 7.89 26.12 10.53
CA GLY A 409 7.20 26.05 9.23
C GLY A 409 5.68 25.89 9.31
N ILE A 410 5.11 25.56 10.47
CA ILE A 410 3.67 25.24 10.60
C ILE A 410 2.75 26.39 10.16
N ASN A 411 3.09 27.64 10.48
CA ASN A 411 2.28 28.79 10.09
C ASN A 411 2.24 28.99 8.57
N GLN A 412 3.39 28.83 7.90
CA GLN A 412 3.47 28.93 6.44
C GLN A 412 2.68 27.81 5.78
N PHE A 413 2.77 26.59 6.33
CA PHE A 413 1.97 25.46 5.87
C PHE A 413 0.46 25.72 6.04
N MET A 414 0.01 26.21 7.20
CA MET A 414 -1.39 26.57 7.42
C MET A 414 -1.87 27.64 6.43
N ASP A 415 -1.03 28.60 6.05
CA ASP A 415 -1.38 29.66 5.10
C ASP A 415 -1.53 29.18 3.65
N SER A 416 -0.94 28.03 3.29
CA SER A 416 -1.13 27.39 1.98
C SER A 416 -2.42 26.59 1.84
N LEU A 417 -3.07 26.23 2.95
CA LEU A 417 -4.29 25.43 2.94
C LEU A 417 -5.51 26.24 2.49
N TYR A 418 -6.56 25.53 2.03
CA TYR A 418 -7.89 26.12 1.89
C TYR A 418 -8.40 26.66 3.23
N PRO A 419 -9.14 27.79 3.26
CA PRO A 419 -9.63 28.39 4.50
C PRO A 419 -10.41 27.41 5.38
N TYR A 420 -11.34 26.63 4.81
CA TYR A 420 -12.14 25.66 5.57
C TYR A 420 -11.32 24.52 6.19
N ILE A 421 -10.20 24.14 5.57
CA ILE A 421 -9.26 23.13 6.13
C ILE A 421 -8.44 23.77 7.26
N LYS A 422 -7.94 24.99 7.05
CA LYS A 422 -7.20 25.75 8.06
C LYS A 422 -8.05 25.96 9.32
N ASP A 423 -9.31 26.32 9.14
CA ASP A 423 -10.23 26.59 10.25
C ASP A 423 -10.47 25.33 11.10
N ALA A 424 -10.48 24.14 10.49
CA ALA A 424 -10.56 22.87 11.23
C ALA A 424 -9.32 22.56 12.08
N CYS A 425 -8.18 23.20 11.79
CA CYS A 425 -6.90 22.97 12.48
C CYS A 425 -6.60 24.03 13.56
N VAL A 426 -7.34 25.15 13.58
CA VAL A 426 -7.03 26.35 14.36
C VAL A 426 -8.16 26.65 15.34
N LYS A 427 -7.79 26.95 16.60
CA LYS A 427 -8.73 27.41 17.62
C LYS A 427 -8.12 28.53 18.44
N ASP A 428 -8.88 29.61 18.66
CA ASP A 428 -8.43 30.81 19.39
C ASP A 428 -7.06 31.37 18.94
N GLY A 429 -6.78 31.28 17.63
CA GLY A 429 -5.53 31.76 17.03
C GLY A 429 -4.33 30.85 17.23
N LYS A 430 -4.52 29.63 17.76
CA LYS A 430 -3.50 28.60 17.95
C LYS A 430 -3.77 27.40 17.05
N ILE A 431 -2.71 26.70 16.67
CA ILE A 431 -2.76 25.52 15.80
C ILE A 431 -2.70 24.27 16.68
N TYR A 432 -3.64 23.35 16.49
CA TYR A 432 -3.76 22.12 17.28
C TYR A 432 -3.68 20.83 16.46
N ALA A 433 -3.79 20.94 15.14
CA ALA A 433 -3.79 19.79 14.25
C ALA A 433 -3.14 20.11 12.89
N VAL A 434 -2.83 19.05 12.15
CA VAL A 434 -2.35 19.08 10.77
C VAL A 434 -3.27 18.19 9.92
N PRO A 435 -3.76 18.64 8.74
CA PRO A 435 -4.69 17.86 7.91
C PRO A 435 -3.95 16.74 7.18
N LEU A 436 -4.25 15.47 7.46
CA LEU A 436 -3.63 14.34 6.78
C LEU A 436 -4.15 14.17 5.35
N HIS A 437 -5.47 14.04 5.18
CA HIS A 437 -6.11 13.78 3.90
C HIS A 437 -7.54 14.33 3.90
N LEU A 438 -8.09 14.55 2.71
CA LEU A 438 -9.47 14.96 2.49
C LEU A 438 -10.19 13.88 1.68
N PHE A 439 -11.17 13.23 2.28
CA PHE A 439 -11.94 12.17 1.64
C PHE A 439 -13.33 12.67 1.27
N HIS A 440 -13.70 12.53 0.00
CA HIS A 440 -15.02 12.96 -0.47
C HIS A 440 -15.88 11.73 -0.71
N ARG A 441 -17.13 11.74 -0.23
CA ARG A 441 -18.15 10.80 -0.69
C ARG A 441 -18.97 11.50 -1.77
N ALA A 442 -18.85 11.03 -3.00
CA ALA A 442 -19.56 11.61 -4.14
C ALA A 442 -20.44 10.54 -4.81
N TYR A 443 -21.59 10.99 -5.31
CA TYR A 443 -22.28 10.26 -6.35
C TYR A 443 -21.69 10.64 -7.69
N LEU A 444 -21.66 9.66 -8.60
CA LEU A 444 -21.07 9.78 -9.91
C LEU A 444 -22.14 9.60 -10.98
N GLN A 445 -21.90 10.18 -12.15
CA GLN A 445 -22.71 10.05 -13.34
C GLN A 445 -21.86 9.68 -14.55
N ASN A 446 -22.46 8.92 -15.46
CA ASN A 446 -21.88 8.58 -16.74
C ASN A 446 -22.30 9.61 -17.80
N SER A 447 -21.53 10.69 -17.93
CA SER A 447 -21.86 11.78 -18.86
C SER A 447 -21.90 11.35 -20.33
N LEU A 448 -21.16 10.29 -20.71
CA LEU A 448 -21.18 9.75 -22.07
C LEU A 448 -22.47 8.99 -22.35
N LEU A 449 -22.91 8.16 -21.40
CA LEU A 449 -24.15 7.41 -21.53
C LEU A 449 -25.38 8.34 -21.45
N LEU A 450 -25.35 9.37 -20.60
CA LEU A 450 -26.38 10.42 -20.57
C LEU A 450 -26.51 11.12 -21.93
N GLU A 451 -25.39 11.50 -22.56
CA GLU A 451 -25.35 12.11 -23.90
C GLU A 451 -25.93 11.16 -24.96
N GLU A 452 -25.58 9.87 -24.92
CA GLU A 452 -26.07 8.87 -25.87
C GLU A 452 -27.58 8.61 -25.73
N LEU A 453 -28.07 8.49 -24.51
CA LEU A 453 -29.48 8.27 -24.21
C LEU A 453 -30.32 9.54 -24.31
N ASN A 454 -29.69 10.69 -24.61
CA ASN A 454 -30.32 12.00 -24.67
C ASN A 454 -31.06 12.36 -23.35
N ILE A 455 -30.43 12.02 -22.23
CA ILE A 455 -30.89 12.34 -20.87
C ILE A 455 -30.08 13.54 -20.39
N SER A 456 -30.78 14.55 -19.85
CA SER A 456 -30.09 15.73 -19.29
C SER A 456 -29.44 15.37 -17.95
N PRO A 457 -28.19 15.79 -17.69
CA PRO A 457 -27.55 15.59 -16.39
C PRO A 457 -28.40 16.17 -15.25
N PRO A 458 -28.68 15.40 -14.17
CA PRO A 458 -29.48 15.87 -13.05
C PRO A 458 -28.72 16.94 -12.25
N LYS A 459 -29.44 17.98 -11.81
CA LYS A 459 -28.91 19.07 -10.97
C LYS A 459 -29.54 19.12 -9.59
N THR A 460 -30.71 18.51 -9.47
CA THR A 460 -31.47 18.41 -8.24
C THR A 460 -31.85 16.96 -7.97
N PHE A 461 -32.16 16.64 -6.72
CA PHE A 461 -32.72 15.35 -6.35
C PHE A 461 -34.00 15.04 -7.14
N GLY A 462 -34.84 16.05 -7.40
CA GLY A 462 -36.04 15.92 -8.23
C GLY A 462 -35.74 15.51 -9.66
N ASP A 463 -34.70 16.06 -10.30
CA ASP A 463 -34.29 15.65 -11.66
C ASP A 463 -33.92 14.16 -11.68
N LEU A 464 -33.25 13.67 -10.63
CA LEU A 464 -32.90 12.26 -10.51
C LEU A 464 -34.15 11.38 -10.33
N CYS A 465 -35.10 11.80 -9.48
CA CYS A 465 -36.40 11.13 -9.35
C CYS A 465 -37.15 11.04 -10.69
N ASP A 466 -37.12 12.10 -11.50
CA ASP A 466 -37.75 12.13 -12.83
C ASP A 466 -37.10 11.14 -13.81
N ILE A 467 -35.77 10.96 -13.75
CA ILE A 467 -35.06 9.95 -14.56
C ILE A 467 -35.53 8.54 -14.17
N ILE A 468 -35.62 8.25 -12.88
CA ILE A 468 -35.93 6.91 -12.34
C ILE A 468 -37.37 6.53 -12.58
N ALA A 469 -38.31 7.46 -12.37
CA ALA A 469 -39.73 7.24 -12.59
C ALA A 469 -40.05 6.76 -14.02
N ASN A 470 -39.18 7.12 -14.98
CA ASN A 470 -39.32 6.77 -16.39
C ASN A 470 -38.38 5.65 -16.84
N TRP A 471 -37.35 5.28 -16.05
CA TRP A 471 -36.30 4.35 -16.47
C TRP A 471 -36.86 2.98 -16.86
N TYR A 472 -37.67 2.40 -15.98
CA TYR A 472 -38.24 1.05 -16.14
C TYR A 472 -39.50 1.00 -17.04
N SER A 473 -39.91 2.14 -17.60
CA SER A 473 -41.00 2.18 -18.58
C SER A 473 -40.58 1.67 -19.97
N ASP A 474 -39.27 1.56 -20.19
CA ASP A 474 -38.63 1.11 -21.43
C ASP A 474 -37.87 -0.19 -21.17
N ALA A 475 -38.51 -1.32 -21.50
CA ALA A 475 -37.96 -2.66 -21.23
C ALA A 475 -36.65 -2.95 -21.99
N ASP A 476 -36.50 -2.39 -23.20
CA ASP A 476 -35.27 -2.57 -23.99
C ASP A 476 -34.11 -1.81 -23.34
N ARG A 477 -34.38 -0.61 -22.80
CA ARG A 477 -33.39 0.15 -22.03
C ARG A 477 -32.97 -0.57 -20.74
N ALA A 478 -33.93 -1.03 -19.95
CA ALA A 478 -33.66 -1.69 -18.67
C ALA A 478 -32.98 -3.08 -18.81
N THR A 479 -33.06 -3.69 -19.99
CA THR A 479 -32.31 -4.93 -20.27
C THR A 479 -30.89 -4.67 -20.77
N THR A 480 -30.68 -3.53 -21.46
CA THR A 480 -29.39 -3.14 -22.05
C THR A 480 -28.47 -2.40 -21.08
N TYR A 481 -29.05 -1.62 -20.16
CA TYR A 481 -28.33 -0.72 -19.25
C TYR A 481 -28.81 -0.89 -17.82
N ASP A 482 -27.88 -0.71 -16.89
CA ASP A 482 -28.22 -0.58 -15.48
C ASP A 482 -28.45 0.89 -15.12
N LEU A 483 -29.30 1.14 -14.13
CA LEU A 483 -29.52 2.49 -13.63
C LEU A 483 -28.35 2.94 -12.76
N CYS A 484 -27.92 2.07 -11.84
CA CYS A 484 -26.82 2.33 -10.92
C CYS A 484 -25.93 1.11 -10.70
N ASP A 485 -24.81 1.31 -10.00
CA ASP A 485 -23.84 0.30 -9.55
C ASP A 485 -24.35 -0.62 -8.42
N HIS A 486 -25.63 -0.49 -8.04
CA HIS A 486 -26.24 -1.20 -6.92
C HIS A 486 -27.52 -1.94 -7.33
N TYR A 487 -27.57 -3.25 -7.06
CA TYR A 487 -28.70 -4.13 -7.46
C TYR A 487 -30.02 -3.73 -6.82
N ASP A 488 -29.96 -3.11 -5.63
CA ASP A 488 -31.08 -2.48 -4.98
C ASP A 488 -31.11 -0.97 -5.27
N VAL A 489 -31.84 -0.61 -6.32
CA VAL A 489 -32.06 0.78 -6.73
C VAL A 489 -32.82 1.59 -5.69
N LYS A 490 -33.73 0.95 -4.93
CA LYS A 490 -34.52 1.65 -3.93
C LYS A 490 -33.62 2.13 -2.80
N ASN A 491 -32.75 1.26 -2.30
CA ASN A 491 -31.77 1.60 -1.26
C ASN A 491 -30.79 2.67 -1.74
N PHE A 492 -30.24 2.53 -2.96
CA PHE A 492 -29.37 3.55 -3.55
C PHE A 492 -30.03 4.95 -3.53
N MET A 493 -31.31 5.04 -3.87
CA MET A 493 -32.02 6.33 -3.91
C MET A 493 -32.36 6.91 -2.55
N TRP A 494 -32.63 6.06 -1.56
CA TRP A 494 -32.77 6.51 -0.18
C TRP A 494 -31.46 7.06 0.38
N ASP A 495 -30.33 6.40 0.09
CA ASP A 495 -29.01 6.92 0.46
C ASP A 495 -28.75 8.29 -0.17
N VAL A 496 -29.06 8.45 -1.47
CA VAL A 496 -28.94 9.73 -2.17
C VAL A 496 -29.80 10.80 -1.51
N LEU A 497 -31.04 10.48 -1.11
CA LEU A 497 -31.95 11.39 -0.43
C LEU A 497 -31.35 11.89 0.89
N PHE A 498 -30.95 10.97 1.77
CA PHE A 498 -30.45 11.32 3.10
C PHE A 498 -29.15 12.11 3.03
N LEU A 499 -28.22 11.72 2.15
CA LEU A 499 -26.96 12.45 1.98
C LEU A 499 -27.20 13.85 1.38
N THR A 500 -28.04 13.96 0.34
CA THR A 500 -28.36 15.25 -0.29
C THR A 500 -29.07 16.19 0.67
N TYR A 501 -29.99 15.66 1.49
CA TYR A 501 -30.67 16.44 2.51
C TYR A 501 -29.71 16.91 3.62
N THR A 502 -28.80 16.04 4.05
CA THR A 502 -27.76 16.41 5.02
C THR A 502 -26.88 17.53 4.48
N ASN A 503 -26.43 17.43 3.23
CA ASN A 503 -25.67 18.50 2.58
C ASN A 503 -26.46 19.81 2.56
N HIS A 504 -27.76 19.78 2.28
CA HIS A 504 -28.62 20.96 2.34
C HIS A 504 -28.62 21.61 3.72
N VAL A 505 -28.88 20.85 4.78
CA VAL A 505 -28.92 21.35 6.18
C VAL A 505 -27.60 22.02 6.57
N PHE A 506 -26.47 21.36 6.31
CA PHE A 506 -25.14 21.86 6.69
C PHE A 506 -24.70 23.08 5.87
N LEU A 507 -25.00 23.10 4.56
CA LEU A 507 -24.65 24.22 3.69
C LEU A 507 -25.56 25.44 3.89
N SER A 508 -26.82 25.24 4.30
CA SER A 508 -27.75 26.34 4.58
C SER A 508 -27.63 26.88 6.01
N GLY A 509 -27.00 26.11 6.91
CA GLY A 509 -26.92 26.44 8.33
C GLY A 509 -28.26 26.30 9.06
N GLU A 510 -29.14 25.44 8.54
CA GLU A 510 -30.42 25.09 9.18
C GLU A 510 -30.19 24.19 10.40
N ASP A 511 -31.17 24.18 11.32
CA ASP A 511 -31.15 23.26 12.46
C ASP A 511 -31.29 21.80 11.97
N MET A 512 -30.60 20.87 12.63
CA MET A 512 -30.68 19.43 12.32
C MET A 512 -32.06 18.87 12.70
N SER A 513 -32.97 18.81 11.74
CA SER A 513 -34.34 18.32 11.90
C SER A 513 -34.83 17.74 10.57
N TYR A 514 -35.69 16.74 10.62
CA TYR A 514 -36.39 16.19 9.45
C TYR A 514 -37.77 16.82 9.25
N ASP A 515 -38.29 17.59 10.22
CA ASP A 515 -39.56 18.32 10.11
C ASP A 515 -39.43 19.60 9.29
N THR A 516 -38.94 19.46 8.06
CA THR A 516 -38.74 20.58 7.14
C THR A 516 -39.56 20.40 5.86
N PRO A 517 -40.03 21.51 5.24
CA PRO A 517 -40.69 21.44 3.94
C PRO A 517 -39.81 20.78 2.86
N THR A 518 -38.48 20.99 2.93
CA THR A 518 -37.51 20.40 1.99
C THR A 518 -37.49 18.88 2.11
N PHE A 519 -37.29 18.33 3.31
CA PHE A 519 -37.23 16.88 3.52
C PHE A 519 -38.53 16.21 3.11
N ARG A 520 -39.66 16.76 3.54
CA ARG A 520 -41.00 16.26 3.20
C ARG A 520 -41.21 16.21 1.69
N SER A 521 -40.83 17.27 0.98
CA SER A 521 -40.92 17.33 -0.48
C SER A 521 -40.00 16.33 -1.18
N MET A 522 -38.79 16.09 -0.66
CA MET A 522 -37.87 15.08 -1.21
C MET A 522 -38.43 13.67 -1.05
N VAL A 523 -38.96 13.33 0.14
CA VAL A 523 -39.57 12.01 0.39
C VAL A 523 -40.78 11.78 -0.51
N GLU A 524 -41.66 12.77 -0.65
CA GLU A 524 -42.83 12.68 -1.55
C GLU A 524 -42.41 12.42 -3.02
N GLN A 525 -41.37 13.12 -3.49
CA GLN A 525 -40.83 12.91 -4.84
C GLN A 525 -40.23 11.52 -5.01
N LEU A 526 -39.47 11.05 -4.01
CA LEU A 526 -38.85 9.73 -4.04
C LEU A 526 -39.91 8.62 -4.03
N MET A 527 -40.86 8.66 -3.09
CA MET A 527 -41.92 7.65 -3.01
C MET A 527 -42.67 7.51 -4.32
N LYS A 528 -42.97 8.63 -4.99
CA LYS A 528 -43.62 8.62 -6.31
C LYS A 528 -42.71 8.03 -7.40
N ALA A 529 -41.42 8.35 -7.40
CA ALA A 529 -40.47 7.81 -8.38
C ALA A 529 -40.28 6.29 -8.24
N LEU A 530 -40.32 5.78 -7.01
CA LEU A 530 -40.14 4.36 -6.70
C LEU A 530 -41.35 3.48 -7.07
N GLU A 531 -42.53 4.04 -7.36
CA GLU A 531 -43.74 3.28 -7.72
C GLU A 531 -43.53 2.30 -8.89
N ASN A 532 -42.64 2.65 -9.83
CA ASN A 532 -42.34 1.86 -11.03
C ASN A 532 -41.01 1.07 -10.94
N VAL A 533 -40.31 1.14 -9.81
CA VAL A 533 -39.02 0.47 -9.63
C VAL A 533 -39.27 -0.98 -9.20
N PRO A 534 -38.70 -1.98 -9.91
CA PRO A 534 -38.80 -3.38 -9.52
C PRO A 534 -38.27 -3.62 -8.11
N ASP A 535 -38.77 -4.67 -7.44
CA ASP A 535 -38.13 -5.17 -6.22
C ASP A 535 -36.72 -5.71 -6.52
N PRO A 536 -35.79 -5.61 -5.57
CA PRO A 536 -34.41 -6.09 -5.78
C PRO A 536 -34.42 -7.60 -6.08
N ILE A 537 -33.48 -8.02 -6.94
CA ILE A 537 -33.21 -9.42 -7.20
C ILE A 537 -32.44 -9.99 -6.00
N ASP A 538 -32.77 -11.21 -5.58
CA ASP A 538 -32.05 -11.91 -4.51
C ASP A 538 -30.58 -12.10 -4.91
N PHE A 539 -29.67 -11.54 -4.09
CA PHE A 539 -28.23 -11.60 -4.34
C PHE A 539 -27.71 -13.04 -4.39
N GLU A 540 -28.31 -13.98 -3.64
CA GLU A 540 -27.94 -15.40 -3.67
C GLU A 540 -28.35 -16.10 -4.99
N MET A 541 -29.17 -15.45 -5.81
CA MET A 541 -29.60 -15.93 -7.12
C MET A 541 -28.85 -15.30 -8.29
N LEU A 542 -27.96 -14.33 -8.02
CA LEU A 542 -27.08 -13.76 -9.03
C LEU A 542 -25.84 -14.65 -9.16
N ASP A 543 -25.51 -15.04 -10.38
CA ASP A 543 -24.16 -15.56 -10.68
C ASP A 543 -23.21 -14.36 -10.65
N PRO A 544 -22.25 -14.30 -9.69
CA PRO A 544 -21.32 -13.16 -9.58
C PRO A 544 -20.51 -12.94 -10.86
N ASP A 545 -20.33 -13.99 -11.66
CA ASP A 545 -19.43 -13.97 -12.81
C ASP A 545 -20.10 -13.55 -14.14
N GLU A 546 -21.43 -13.47 -14.25
CA GLU A 546 -22.06 -13.38 -15.60
C GLU A 546 -22.93 -12.15 -15.96
N GLU A 547 -23.52 -11.35 -15.05
CA GLU A 547 -24.54 -10.39 -15.55
C GLU A 547 -24.67 -8.99 -14.94
N TYR A 548 -24.32 -8.77 -13.66
CA TYR A 548 -24.64 -7.48 -13.03
C TYR A 548 -23.60 -6.36 -13.29
N TYR A 549 -22.30 -6.67 -13.31
CA TYR A 549 -21.25 -5.66 -13.52
C TYR A 549 -20.81 -5.50 -14.98
N GLY A 550 -21.50 -6.17 -15.91
CA GLY A 550 -21.14 -6.19 -17.32
C GLY A 550 -21.83 -5.13 -18.19
N LYS A 551 -22.87 -4.45 -17.67
CA LYS A 551 -23.66 -3.48 -18.44
C LYS A 551 -23.25 -2.04 -18.14
N PRO A 552 -23.39 -1.12 -19.11
CA PRO A 552 -23.26 0.31 -18.85
C PRO A 552 -24.31 0.81 -17.87
N MET A 553 -23.84 1.55 -16.87
CA MET A 553 -24.67 2.16 -15.83
C MET A 553 -24.62 3.69 -15.86
N LEU A 554 -25.74 4.32 -15.45
CA LEU A 554 -25.85 5.78 -15.42
C LEU A 554 -25.22 6.41 -14.17
N PHE A 555 -25.45 5.82 -13.01
CA PHE A 555 -25.11 6.42 -11.72
C PHE A 555 -24.33 5.46 -10.84
N GLY A 556 -23.58 6.00 -9.90
CA GLY A 556 -22.92 5.17 -8.90
C GLY A 556 -22.36 6.00 -7.77
N SER A 557 -21.57 5.36 -6.92
CA SER A 557 -20.93 5.99 -5.78
C SER A 557 -19.46 5.61 -5.70
N ALA A 558 -18.60 6.61 -5.65
CA ALA A 558 -17.20 6.40 -5.36
C ALA A 558 -16.55 7.67 -4.80
N PRO A 559 -15.38 7.54 -4.16
CA PRO A 559 -14.66 8.71 -3.71
C PRO A 559 -14.21 9.59 -4.86
N LEU A 560 -14.22 10.91 -4.67
CA LEU A 560 -13.62 11.84 -5.63
C LEU A 560 -12.11 11.58 -5.72
N ASN A 561 -11.65 11.03 -6.84
CA ASN A 561 -10.26 10.63 -7.05
C ASN A 561 -9.64 11.33 -8.26
N LEU A 562 -8.51 12.01 -8.04
CA LEU A 562 -7.75 12.70 -9.08
C LEU A 562 -7.25 11.75 -10.18
N SER A 563 -6.87 10.51 -9.86
CA SER A 563 -6.46 9.53 -10.86
C SER A 563 -7.62 9.18 -11.79
N SER A 564 -8.78 8.81 -11.23
CA SER A 564 -9.99 8.50 -12.00
C SER A 564 -10.42 9.66 -12.90
N MET A 565 -10.36 10.90 -12.40
CA MET A 565 -10.65 12.09 -13.20
C MET A 565 -9.66 12.29 -14.35
N SER A 566 -8.37 12.04 -14.12
CA SER A 566 -7.36 12.11 -15.18
C SER A 566 -7.60 11.07 -16.27
N TYR A 567 -7.94 9.84 -15.90
CA TYR A 567 -8.33 8.81 -16.86
C TYR A 567 -9.63 9.16 -17.60
N ALA A 568 -10.66 9.67 -16.92
CA ALA A 568 -11.95 10.04 -17.52
C ALA A 568 -11.82 11.18 -18.55
N ALA A 569 -11.01 12.20 -18.25
CA ALA A 569 -10.77 13.35 -19.12
C ALA A 569 -10.19 12.95 -20.49
N ASP A 570 -9.38 11.90 -20.52
CA ASP A 570 -8.73 11.33 -21.72
C ASP A 570 -9.61 10.28 -22.40
N ASN A 571 -10.49 9.62 -21.66
CA ASN A 571 -11.29 8.52 -22.16
C ASN A 571 -12.29 8.94 -23.25
N LYS A 572 -12.88 10.14 -23.16
CA LYS A 572 -13.75 10.65 -24.23
C LYS A 572 -13.00 10.74 -25.56
N GLN A 573 -11.75 11.20 -25.54
CA GLN A 573 -10.89 11.25 -26.74
C GLN A 573 -10.54 9.85 -27.24
N ARG A 574 -10.18 8.93 -26.34
CA ARG A 574 -9.93 7.52 -26.65
C ARG A 574 -11.10 6.85 -27.36
N ILE A 575 -12.31 7.03 -26.85
CA ILE A 575 -13.54 6.45 -27.44
C ILE A 575 -13.77 6.99 -28.85
N GLU A 576 -13.62 8.30 -29.08
CA GLU A 576 -13.77 8.88 -30.42
C GLU A 576 -12.70 8.36 -31.40
N MET A 577 -11.47 8.13 -30.93
CA MET A 577 -10.44 7.47 -31.74
C MET A 577 -10.83 6.02 -32.10
N PHE A 578 -11.35 5.25 -31.15
CA PHE A 578 -11.78 3.88 -31.38
C PHE A 578 -12.95 3.82 -32.38
N LYS A 579 -13.96 4.68 -32.23
CA LYS A 579 -15.10 4.77 -33.17
C LYS A 579 -14.68 5.10 -34.59
N ALA A 580 -13.66 5.94 -34.76
CA ALA A 580 -13.19 6.39 -36.06
C ALA A 580 -12.27 5.37 -36.77
N HIS A 581 -11.67 4.43 -36.04
CA HIS A 581 -10.58 3.61 -36.55
C HIS A 581 -11.02 2.16 -36.91
N PRO A 582 -10.91 1.73 -38.18
CA PRO A 582 -11.43 0.43 -38.65
C PRO A 582 -10.91 -0.81 -37.91
N ALA A 583 -9.69 -0.74 -37.35
CA ALA A 583 -9.12 -1.86 -36.58
C ALA A 583 -9.88 -2.20 -35.29
N PHE A 584 -10.67 -1.26 -34.77
CA PHE A 584 -11.50 -1.46 -33.57
C PHE A 584 -12.94 -1.86 -33.91
N ALA A 585 -13.30 -1.93 -35.19
CA ALA A 585 -14.57 -2.50 -35.62
C ALA A 585 -14.51 -4.03 -35.48
N ASN A 586 -15.35 -4.62 -34.62
CA ASN A 586 -15.51 -6.06 -34.48
C ASN A 586 -16.60 -6.60 -35.44
N THR A 587 -16.51 -7.88 -35.78
CA THR A 587 -17.45 -8.59 -36.68
C THR A 587 -18.78 -8.99 -36.01
N GLU A 588 -18.92 -8.76 -34.70
CA GLU A 588 -20.11 -9.09 -33.89
C GLU A 588 -20.64 -7.88 -33.10
N GLY A 589 -21.02 -6.82 -33.79
CA GLY A 589 -21.67 -5.68 -33.13
C GLY A 589 -20.70 -4.76 -32.39
N ASN A 590 -20.66 -3.52 -32.87
CA ASN A 590 -19.67 -2.48 -32.63
C ASN A 590 -19.61 -1.96 -31.17
N GLU A 591 -19.15 -2.77 -30.19
CA GLU A 591 -19.31 -2.45 -28.76
C GLU A 591 -18.15 -2.85 -27.83
N SER A 592 -16.98 -3.30 -28.33
CA SER A 592 -15.86 -3.64 -27.43
C SER A 592 -15.43 -2.47 -26.53
N TYR A 593 -15.45 -1.24 -27.06
CA TYR A 593 -15.20 -0.02 -26.28
C TYR A 593 -16.26 0.27 -25.19
N ARG A 594 -17.46 -0.35 -25.28
CA ARG A 594 -18.51 -0.24 -24.24
C ARG A 594 -18.24 -1.16 -23.05
N ARG A 595 -17.53 -2.27 -23.27
CA ARG A 595 -17.12 -3.23 -22.23
C ARG A 595 -15.86 -2.82 -21.46
N TYR A 596 -15.06 -1.90 -21.98
CA TYR A 596 -13.86 -1.42 -21.26
C TYR A 596 -14.18 -0.24 -20.33
N GLY A 597 -14.20 -0.54 -19.03
CA GLY A 597 -13.74 0.30 -17.90
C GLY A 597 -14.46 1.60 -17.52
N PHE A 598 -15.18 2.27 -18.41
CA PHE A 598 -15.74 3.62 -18.14
C PHE A 598 -17.01 3.95 -18.93
N PHE A 599 -17.23 3.34 -20.10
CA PHE A 599 -18.60 3.37 -20.65
C PHE A 599 -19.52 2.53 -19.76
N SER A 600 -18.95 1.47 -19.17
CA SER A 600 -19.60 0.58 -18.22
C SER A 600 -19.86 1.22 -16.85
N SER A 601 -19.18 2.30 -16.50
CA SER A 601 -19.07 2.80 -15.12
C SER A 601 -19.28 4.32 -15.03
N PRO A 602 -19.79 4.85 -13.92
CA PRO A 602 -20.02 6.28 -13.74
C PRO A 602 -18.81 6.93 -13.07
N ASP A 603 -18.18 7.91 -13.74
CA ASP A 603 -16.89 8.47 -13.26
C ASP A 603 -16.88 10.00 -13.09
N ASN A 604 -17.95 10.68 -13.48
CA ASN A 604 -18.03 12.14 -13.38
C ASN A 604 -18.77 12.51 -12.10
N PRO A 605 -18.23 13.36 -11.21
CA PRO A 605 -18.93 13.77 -9.99
C PRO A 605 -20.27 14.43 -10.30
N MET A 606 -21.28 14.08 -9.51
CA MET A 606 -22.63 14.61 -9.59
C MET A 606 -22.88 15.51 -8.37
N VAL A 607 -22.91 16.83 -8.60
CA VAL A 607 -23.28 17.81 -7.56
C VAL A 607 -24.80 17.95 -7.53
N LEU A 608 -25.46 17.27 -6.59
CA LEU A 608 -26.92 17.34 -6.43
C LEU A 608 -27.33 18.35 -5.38
N LYS A 609 -28.32 19.18 -5.73
CA LYS A 609 -29.04 20.02 -4.79
C LYS A 609 -30.32 19.34 -4.30
N ALA A 610 -30.69 19.54 -3.04
CA ALA A 610 -31.97 19.04 -2.52
C ALA A 610 -33.18 19.62 -3.30
N THR A 611 -33.12 20.90 -3.64
CA THR A 611 -34.12 21.63 -4.46
C THR A 611 -33.43 22.65 -5.37
N GLU A 612 -34.17 23.25 -6.32
CA GLU A 612 -33.61 24.31 -7.19
C GLU A 612 -32.98 25.48 -6.41
N HIS A 613 -33.52 25.78 -5.22
CA HIS A 613 -33.10 26.88 -4.34
C HIS A 613 -32.12 26.48 -3.24
N SER A 614 -31.79 25.18 -3.14
CA SER A 614 -30.81 24.71 -2.17
C SER A 614 -29.40 25.13 -2.57
N PRO A 615 -28.47 25.25 -1.60
CA PRO A 615 -27.06 25.42 -1.90
C PRO A 615 -26.50 24.19 -2.66
N GLU A 616 -25.46 24.44 -3.44
CA GLU A 616 -24.66 23.42 -4.11
C GLU A 616 -23.40 23.16 -3.28
N GLY A 617 -22.96 21.90 -3.18
CA GLY A 617 -21.71 21.58 -2.52
C GLY A 617 -21.59 20.12 -2.08
N PHE A 618 -20.40 19.76 -1.62
CA PHE A 618 -20.04 18.40 -1.20
C PHE A 618 -19.56 18.35 0.25
N ARG A 619 -19.87 17.22 0.88
CA ARG A 619 -19.26 16.81 2.15
C ARG A 619 -17.85 16.28 1.91
N ALA A 620 -16.92 16.66 2.76
CA ALA A 620 -15.61 16.00 2.86
C ALA A 620 -15.26 15.62 4.30
N ASP A 621 -14.74 14.43 4.49
CA ASP A 621 -14.23 13.95 5.77
C ASP A 621 -12.74 14.29 5.85
N LEU A 622 -12.31 14.89 6.96
CA LEU A 622 -10.93 15.37 7.14
C LEU A 622 -10.20 14.50 8.16
N GLY A 623 -9.14 13.82 7.72
CA GLY A 623 -8.17 13.19 8.61
C GLY A 623 -7.27 14.26 9.23
N LEU A 624 -7.06 14.22 10.54
CA LEU A 624 -6.29 15.20 11.30
C LEU A 624 -5.26 14.50 12.19
N VAL A 625 -4.01 14.95 12.13
CA VAL A 625 -2.94 14.53 13.04
C VAL A 625 -2.85 15.52 14.20
N LEU A 626 -2.93 14.99 15.43
CA LEU A 626 -2.85 15.76 16.66
C LEU A 626 -1.71 15.25 17.53
N VAL A 627 -1.13 16.16 18.31
CA VAL A 627 -0.16 15.82 19.36
C VAL A 627 -0.89 15.78 20.70
N SER A 628 -0.70 14.71 21.47
CA SER A 628 -1.26 14.57 22.81
C SER A 628 -0.70 15.64 23.75
N SER A 629 -1.57 16.29 24.51
CA SER A 629 -1.17 17.17 25.63
C SER A 629 -0.40 16.45 26.74
N GLN A 630 -0.51 15.11 26.78
CA GLN A 630 0.13 14.26 27.79
C GLN A 630 1.50 13.71 27.35
N THR A 631 1.96 14.05 26.14
CA THR A 631 3.28 13.62 25.65
C THR A 631 4.39 14.01 26.65
N GLN A 632 5.30 13.08 26.91
CA GLN A 632 6.45 13.32 27.80
C GLN A 632 7.64 13.94 27.06
N ASP A 633 7.62 14.01 25.72
CA ASP A 633 8.66 14.63 24.89
C ASP A 633 8.08 15.59 23.84
N PRO A 634 7.44 16.70 24.28
CA PRO A 634 6.81 17.65 23.37
C PRO A 634 7.79 18.26 22.36
N GLN A 635 9.09 18.35 22.68
CA GLN A 635 10.08 18.87 21.75
C GLN A 635 10.24 17.97 20.52
N ASN A 636 10.33 16.65 20.73
CA ASN A 636 10.39 15.71 19.63
C ASN A 636 9.04 15.56 18.94
N ALA A 637 7.91 15.66 19.64
CA ALA A 637 6.60 15.67 19.00
C ALA A 637 6.45 16.88 18.04
N LEU A 638 6.97 18.06 18.40
CA LEU A 638 7.00 19.20 17.47
C LEU A 638 7.96 18.97 16.30
N ARG A 639 9.16 18.41 16.53
CA ARG A 639 10.07 18.01 15.43
C ARG A 639 9.42 17.00 14.48
N TYR A 640 8.63 16.08 15.01
CA TYR A 640 7.86 15.15 14.20
C TYR A 640 6.89 15.89 13.29
N ILE A 641 6.12 16.85 13.83
CA ILE A 641 5.23 17.70 13.02
C ILE A 641 6.00 18.50 11.95
N GLU A 642 7.20 19.02 12.26
CA GLU A 642 8.06 19.72 11.29
C GLU A 642 8.42 18.85 10.08
N HIS A 643 8.76 17.57 10.33
CA HIS A 643 9.05 16.63 9.24
C HIS A 643 7.78 16.14 8.56
N PHE A 644 6.70 15.89 9.32
CA PHE A 644 5.41 15.45 8.78
C PHE A 644 4.88 16.41 7.71
N ILE A 645 4.89 17.73 7.98
CA ILE A 645 4.44 18.73 7.00
C ILE A 645 5.36 18.87 5.78
N SER A 646 6.58 18.35 5.87
CA SER A 646 7.52 18.31 4.74
C SER A 646 7.32 17.08 3.86
N GLY A 647 6.58 16.08 4.35
CA GLY A 647 6.38 14.78 3.69
C GLY A 647 5.19 14.68 2.74
N TYR A 648 4.47 15.78 2.45
CA TYR A 648 3.35 15.74 1.50
C TYR A 648 3.83 15.50 0.07
N ILE A 649 3.26 14.49 -0.57
CA ILE A 649 3.44 14.22 -2.00
C ILE A 649 2.63 15.21 -2.85
N GLU A 650 2.90 15.25 -4.15
CA GLU A 650 2.24 16.17 -5.09
C GLU A 650 0.73 16.00 -5.10
N GLN A 651 0.22 14.76 -5.04
CA GLN A 651 -1.21 14.48 -5.02
C GLN A 651 -1.89 15.13 -3.81
N ASP A 652 -1.36 14.93 -2.60
CA ASP A 652 -1.93 15.52 -1.39
C ASP A 652 -1.85 17.06 -1.40
N LYS A 653 -0.79 17.62 -2.01
CA LYS A 653 -0.68 19.08 -2.21
C LYS A 653 -1.79 19.61 -3.12
N ILE A 654 -2.12 18.91 -4.21
CA ILE A 654 -3.23 19.30 -5.11
C ILE A 654 -4.55 19.37 -4.34
N ILE A 655 -4.77 18.39 -3.45
CA ILE A 655 -5.99 18.23 -2.66
C ILE A 655 -6.08 19.28 -1.55
N LEU A 656 -5.01 19.49 -0.77
CA LEU A 656 -5.05 20.29 0.45
C LEU A 656 -4.63 21.74 0.25
N PHE A 657 -3.77 22.05 -0.73
CA PHE A 657 -3.17 23.36 -0.87
C PHE A 657 -3.93 24.15 -1.94
N LYS A 658 -4.39 25.35 -1.56
CA LYS A 658 -5.28 26.14 -2.40
C LYS A 658 -4.65 26.54 -3.75
N ASP A 659 -3.35 26.82 -3.74
CA ASP A 659 -2.62 27.37 -4.90
C ASP A 659 -1.76 26.31 -5.64
N TYR A 660 -1.67 25.07 -5.15
CA TYR A 660 -0.90 24.02 -5.82
C TYR A 660 -1.77 23.31 -6.87
N ALA A 661 -1.41 23.43 -8.15
CA ALA A 661 -2.19 22.92 -9.27
C ALA A 661 -1.30 22.38 -10.42
N GLU A 662 -0.08 21.96 -10.10
CA GLU A 662 0.87 21.46 -11.10
C GLU A 662 0.51 20.02 -11.50
N PRO A 663 0.57 19.66 -12.80
CA PRO A 663 0.35 18.30 -13.27
C PRO A 663 1.56 17.42 -12.94
N LYS A 664 1.34 16.12 -12.74
CA LYS A 664 2.43 15.15 -12.49
C LYS A 664 2.79 14.46 -13.79
N LEU A 665 4.04 14.61 -14.24
CA LEU A 665 4.56 13.88 -15.41
C LEU A 665 4.77 12.41 -15.05
N ASN A 666 4.39 11.52 -15.96
CA ASN A 666 4.75 10.10 -15.85
C ASN A 666 6.24 9.95 -16.18
N LYS A 667 7.04 9.65 -15.18
CA LYS A 667 8.49 9.50 -15.35
C LYS A 667 8.91 8.30 -16.21
N TYR A 668 8.01 7.35 -16.46
CA TYR A 668 8.27 6.21 -17.37
C TYR A 668 7.81 6.43 -18.79
N PHE A 669 7.21 7.58 -19.10
CA PHE A 669 6.65 7.84 -20.42
C PHE A 669 7.62 7.49 -21.56
N ASP A 670 8.89 7.90 -21.45
CA ASP A 670 9.90 7.64 -22.47
C ASP A 670 10.27 6.15 -22.58
N GLU A 671 10.36 5.42 -21.45
CA GLU A 671 10.64 3.97 -21.45
C GLU A 671 9.45 3.18 -22.02
N SER A 672 8.24 3.48 -21.56
CA SER A 672 7.01 2.88 -22.09
C SER A 672 6.86 3.13 -23.59
N LEU A 673 7.07 4.37 -24.03
CA LEU A 673 7.03 4.73 -25.45
C LEU A 673 8.12 3.99 -26.24
N GLN A 674 9.32 3.80 -25.68
CA GLN A 674 10.36 3.01 -26.33
C GLN A 674 9.99 1.52 -26.44
N SER A 675 9.39 0.93 -25.40
CA SER A 675 8.92 -0.46 -25.43
C SER A 675 7.89 -0.66 -26.54
N GLU A 676 6.92 0.24 -26.60
CA GLU A 676 5.81 0.15 -27.56
C GLU A 676 6.29 0.40 -28.99
N ASN A 677 7.27 1.28 -29.18
CA ASN A 677 7.96 1.42 -30.47
C ASN A 677 8.69 0.14 -30.90
N LYS A 678 9.34 -0.58 -29.99
CA LYS A 678 9.97 -1.87 -30.31
C LYS A 678 8.93 -2.92 -30.69
N ARG A 679 7.81 -2.97 -29.97
CA ARG A 679 6.68 -3.86 -30.27
C ARG A 679 6.10 -3.57 -31.66
N MET A 680 5.89 -2.30 -32.00
CA MET A 680 5.46 -1.90 -33.35
C MET A 680 6.45 -2.36 -34.43
N GLU A 681 7.76 -2.21 -34.21
CA GLU A 681 8.77 -2.65 -35.18
C GLU A 681 8.88 -4.18 -35.31
N ALA A 682 8.65 -4.93 -34.23
CA ALA A 682 8.56 -6.39 -34.26
C ALA A 682 7.36 -6.84 -35.10
N LEU A 683 6.19 -6.26 -34.84
CA LEU A 683 4.96 -6.57 -35.54
C LEU A 683 5.04 -6.24 -37.04
N LYS A 684 5.66 -5.10 -37.40
CA LYS A 684 5.95 -4.76 -38.82
C LYS A 684 6.83 -5.80 -39.52
N LYS A 685 7.78 -6.41 -38.81
CA LYS A 685 8.64 -7.48 -39.38
C LYS A 685 7.86 -8.79 -39.57
N GLU A 686 6.95 -9.12 -38.66
CA GLU A 686 6.07 -10.29 -38.77
C GLU A 686 5.07 -10.14 -39.92
N ILE A 687 4.43 -8.96 -40.05
CA ILE A 687 3.55 -8.61 -41.19
C ILE A 687 4.26 -8.79 -42.53
N ALA A 688 5.56 -8.47 -42.61
CA ALA A 688 6.34 -8.63 -43.84
C ALA A 688 6.55 -10.11 -44.25
N GLN A 689 6.42 -11.05 -43.31
CA GLN A 689 6.60 -12.49 -43.51
C GLN A 689 5.27 -13.26 -43.56
N ALA A 690 4.22 -12.72 -42.96
CA ALA A 690 2.88 -13.30 -42.92
C ALA A 690 2.11 -13.14 -44.25
N SER A 691 1.08 -13.96 -44.45
CA SER A 691 0.20 -13.88 -45.62
C SER A 691 -1.25 -14.26 -45.29
N GLY A 692 -2.20 -13.85 -46.13
CA GLY A 692 -3.61 -14.20 -45.96
C GLY A 692 -4.22 -13.64 -44.67
N ALA A 693 -4.99 -14.47 -43.96
CA ALA A 693 -5.71 -14.06 -42.75
C ALA A 693 -4.79 -13.66 -41.59
N GLU A 694 -3.65 -14.35 -41.43
CA GLU A 694 -2.63 -14.03 -40.43
C GLU A 694 -2.11 -12.60 -40.60
N ARG A 695 -1.78 -12.21 -41.83
CA ARG A 695 -1.32 -10.85 -42.13
C ARG A 695 -2.39 -9.79 -41.81
N ALA A 696 -3.65 -10.06 -42.15
CA ALA A 696 -4.74 -9.12 -41.88
C ALA A 696 -4.94 -8.91 -40.37
N GLU A 697 -4.78 -9.96 -39.57
CA GLU A 697 -4.87 -9.87 -38.11
C GLU A 697 -3.68 -9.10 -37.52
N LEU A 698 -2.46 -9.36 -37.98
CA LEU A 698 -1.28 -8.60 -37.53
C LEU A 698 -1.35 -7.12 -37.93
N GLU A 699 -1.85 -6.80 -39.14
CA GLU A 699 -2.08 -5.41 -39.58
C GLU A 699 -3.14 -4.71 -38.72
N LYS A 700 -4.18 -5.44 -38.29
CA LYS A 700 -5.19 -4.94 -37.33
C LYS A 700 -4.56 -4.66 -35.96
N GLN A 701 -3.77 -5.59 -35.43
CA GLN A 701 -3.05 -5.42 -34.16
C GLN A 701 -2.10 -4.21 -34.20
N LEU A 702 -1.39 -4.01 -35.33
CA LEU A 702 -0.48 -2.88 -35.49
C LEU A 702 -1.23 -1.56 -35.42
N ALA A 703 -2.36 -1.47 -36.11
CA ALA A 703 -3.14 -0.24 -36.13
C ALA A 703 -3.82 0.02 -34.76
N MET A 704 -4.18 -1.02 -34.00
CA MET A 704 -4.62 -0.87 -32.61
C MET A 704 -3.49 -0.32 -31.72
N LEU A 705 -2.28 -0.85 -31.89
CA LEU A 705 -1.09 -0.42 -31.16
C LEU A 705 -0.69 1.04 -31.47
N GLU A 706 -0.80 1.46 -32.73
CA GLU A 706 -0.56 2.86 -33.15
C GLU A 706 -1.53 3.84 -32.46
N VAL A 707 -2.81 3.48 -32.36
CA VAL A 707 -3.80 4.29 -31.64
C VAL A 707 -3.49 4.33 -30.14
N HIS A 708 -3.08 3.21 -29.54
CA HIS A 708 -2.66 3.18 -28.14
C HIS A 708 -1.46 4.10 -27.87
N CYS A 709 -0.44 4.06 -28.75
CA CYS A 709 0.71 4.97 -28.70
C CYS A 709 0.29 6.44 -28.79
N GLN A 710 -0.64 6.77 -29.69
CA GLN A 710 -1.13 8.14 -29.81
C GLN A 710 -1.80 8.62 -28.51
N ILE A 711 -2.62 7.79 -27.88
CA ILE A 711 -3.25 8.10 -26.59
C ILE A 711 -2.18 8.31 -25.52
N MET A 712 -1.14 7.46 -25.47
CA MET A 712 -0.04 7.66 -24.52
C MET A 712 0.67 9.00 -24.68
N LEU A 713 0.94 9.42 -25.93
CA LEU A 713 1.62 10.69 -26.23
C LEU A 713 0.84 11.94 -25.78
N GLU A 714 -0.49 11.88 -25.82
CA GLU A 714 -1.38 13.03 -25.63
C GLU A 714 -1.98 13.12 -24.22
N ALA A 715 -1.92 12.05 -23.43
CA ALA A 715 -2.79 11.84 -22.27
C ALA A 715 -2.07 11.11 -21.10
N THR A 716 -2.77 10.25 -20.35
CA THR A 716 -2.30 9.44 -19.19
C THR A 716 -1.03 8.59 -19.40
N GLY A 717 -0.56 8.41 -20.64
CA GLY A 717 0.79 7.86 -20.85
C GLY A 717 1.88 8.84 -20.43
N ARG A 718 1.70 10.14 -20.73
CA ARG A 718 2.67 11.20 -20.47
C ARG A 718 2.54 11.85 -19.09
N TYR A 719 1.33 11.85 -18.54
CA TYR A 719 1.04 12.44 -17.24
C TYR A 719 0.40 11.40 -16.33
N GLU A 720 0.82 11.34 -15.07
CA GLU A 720 0.06 10.63 -14.04
C GLU A 720 -1.26 11.37 -13.76
N TYR A 721 -1.20 12.71 -13.69
CA TYR A 721 -2.37 13.58 -13.64
C TYR A 721 -2.20 14.75 -14.61
N THR A 722 -3.14 14.90 -15.55
CA THR A 722 -3.13 15.99 -16.54
C THR A 722 -3.56 17.33 -15.90
N GLN A 723 -3.14 18.46 -16.50
CA GLN A 723 -3.58 19.78 -16.02
C GLN A 723 -5.11 19.92 -16.02
N LYS A 724 -5.77 19.39 -17.06
CA LYS A 724 -7.23 19.42 -17.18
C LYS A 724 -7.90 18.72 -16.00
N ALA A 725 -7.40 17.56 -15.59
CA ALA A 725 -7.91 16.82 -14.46
C ALA A 725 -7.68 17.55 -13.13
N VAL A 726 -6.51 18.15 -12.96
CA VAL A 726 -6.19 18.98 -11.78
C VAL A 726 -7.14 20.18 -11.69
N ASP A 727 -7.35 20.89 -12.78
CA ASP A 727 -8.26 22.05 -12.84
C ASP A 727 -9.71 21.65 -12.53
N GLU A 728 -10.16 20.52 -13.11
CA GLU A 728 -11.50 19.98 -12.87
C GLU A 728 -11.68 19.54 -11.41
N TYR A 729 -10.72 18.80 -10.84
CA TYR A 729 -10.74 18.37 -9.44
C TYR A 729 -10.80 19.58 -8.50
N LYS A 730 -9.92 20.57 -8.71
CA LYS A 730 -9.89 21.79 -7.88
C LYS A 730 -11.15 22.64 -8.03
N SER A 731 -11.88 22.54 -9.15
CA SER A 731 -13.15 23.24 -9.32
C SER A 731 -14.19 22.80 -8.29
N TYR A 732 -14.21 21.51 -7.94
CA TYR A 732 -15.11 20.95 -6.92
C TYR A 732 -14.72 21.35 -5.49
N LEU A 733 -13.44 21.60 -5.21
CA LEU A 733 -12.94 21.92 -3.86
C LEU A 733 -13.36 23.30 -3.34
N ASN A 734 -13.97 24.15 -4.17
CA ASN A 734 -14.42 25.49 -3.76
C ASN A 734 -15.75 25.46 -2.99
N ASP A 735 -16.57 24.45 -3.21
CA ASP A 735 -17.92 24.31 -2.64
C ASP A 735 -17.99 23.09 -1.70
N VAL A 736 -16.98 22.95 -0.83
CA VAL A 736 -16.84 21.84 0.11
C VAL A 736 -17.00 22.33 1.55
N TYR A 737 -17.67 21.53 2.39
CA TYR A 737 -17.66 21.69 3.84
C TYR A 737 -17.03 20.46 4.51
N ILE A 738 -16.36 20.69 5.65
CA ILE A 738 -15.78 19.61 6.44
C ILE A 738 -16.88 18.97 7.29
N SER A 739 -17.09 17.67 7.08
CA SER A 739 -17.98 16.85 7.88
C SER A 739 -17.50 16.82 9.33
N THR A 740 -18.45 16.95 10.25
CA THR A 740 -18.21 16.88 11.68
C THR A 740 -18.83 15.62 12.27
N HIS A 741 -18.45 15.29 13.50
CA HIS A 741 -19.09 14.22 14.27
C HIS A 741 -20.63 14.32 14.27
N TYR A 742 -21.16 15.53 14.32
CA TYR A 742 -22.60 15.78 14.29
C TYR A 742 -23.23 15.47 12.91
N CYS A 743 -22.52 15.71 11.81
CA CYS A 743 -22.96 15.28 10.48
C CYS A 743 -23.14 13.76 10.42
N ASN A 744 -22.18 13.04 10.99
CA ASN A 744 -22.19 11.57 11.01
C ASN A 744 -23.31 11.03 11.90
N LEU A 745 -23.52 11.61 13.09
CA LEU A 745 -24.64 11.26 13.96
C LEU A 745 -26.00 11.51 13.31
N PHE A 746 -26.14 12.60 12.55
CA PHE A 746 -27.38 12.90 11.84
C PHE A 746 -27.72 11.85 10.77
N LEU A 747 -26.72 11.26 10.10
CA LEU A 747 -26.92 10.26 9.05
C LEU A 747 -26.97 8.81 9.57
N TYR A 748 -26.06 8.46 10.48
CA TYR A 748 -25.67 7.08 10.75
C TYR A 748 -25.77 6.70 12.23
N HIS A 749 -26.40 7.53 13.07
CA HIS A 749 -26.69 7.11 14.43
C HIS A 749 -27.66 5.92 14.41
N GLU A 750 -27.37 4.88 15.19
CA GLU A 750 -28.09 3.59 15.20
C GLU A 750 -29.62 3.74 15.22
N GLN A 751 -30.14 4.63 16.07
CA GLN A 751 -31.59 4.88 16.14
C GLN A 751 -32.16 5.58 14.90
N ILE A 752 -31.40 6.47 14.27
CA ILE A 752 -31.84 7.16 13.05
C ILE A 752 -31.78 6.18 11.88
N SER A 753 -30.70 5.39 11.75
CA SER A 753 -30.57 4.38 10.70
C SER A 753 -31.70 3.34 10.77
N SER A 754 -32.02 2.84 11.97
CA SER A 754 -33.14 1.90 12.14
C SER A 754 -34.50 2.52 11.79
N LEU A 755 -34.72 3.81 12.10
CA LEU A 755 -35.94 4.51 11.70
C LEU A 755 -36.01 4.73 10.18
N SER A 756 -34.87 5.02 9.54
CA SER A 756 -34.78 5.15 8.10
C SER A 756 -35.12 3.84 7.41
N GLU A 757 -34.57 2.71 7.87
CA GLU A 757 -34.91 1.37 7.38
C GLU A 757 -36.42 1.08 7.51
N SER A 758 -37.02 1.31 8.68
CA SER A 758 -38.47 1.12 8.87
C SER A 758 -39.32 2.04 7.98
N LEU A 759 -38.85 3.25 7.64
CA LEU A 759 -39.53 4.12 6.66
C LEU A 759 -39.40 3.56 5.24
N MET A 760 -38.21 3.08 4.87
CA MET A 760 -37.90 2.49 3.57
C MET A 760 -38.76 1.24 3.30
N ASP A 761 -38.93 0.41 4.32
CA ASP A 761 -39.76 -0.81 4.30
C ASP A 761 -41.27 -0.52 4.41
N GLY A 762 -41.65 0.74 4.68
CA GLY A 762 -43.04 1.16 4.85
C GLY A 762 -43.68 0.67 6.15
N GLU A 763 -42.89 0.26 7.14
CA GLU A 763 -43.36 -0.13 8.48
C GLU A 763 -43.88 1.07 9.27
N ILE A 764 -43.31 2.26 9.02
CA ILE A 764 -43.75 3.54 9.58
C ILE A 764 -44.05 4.54 8.47
N ASP A 765 -44.93 5.51 8.75
CA ASP A 765 -45.20 6.63 7.84
C ASP A 765 -44.20 7.79 8.07
N LEU A 766 -44.13 8.70 7.10
CA LEU A 766 -43.24 9.87 7.15
C LEU A 766 -43.44 10.72 8.41
N GLU A 767 -44.69 10.88 8.89
CA GLU A 767 -44.96 11.66 10.10
C GLU A 767 -44.42 10.99 11.36
N SER A 768 -44.49 9.66 11.42
CA SER A 768 -43.93 8.89 12.53
C SER A 768 -42.42 8.90 12.49
N PHE A 769 -41.81 8.73 11.31
CA PHE A 769 -40.37 8.92 11.11
C PHE A 769 -39.92 10.29 11.60
N ILE A 770 -40.50 11.39 11.09
CA ILE A 770 -40.10 12.76 11.45
C ILE A 770 -40.21 12.98 12.96
N ARG A 771 -41.33 12.58 13.56
CA ARG A 771 -41.56 12.75 15.00
C ARG A 771 -40.51 12.01 15.84
N GLU A 772 -40.20 10.78 15.48
CA GLU A 772 -39.31 9.89 16.25
C GLU A 772 -37.85 10.23 16.01
N ALA A 773 -37.46 10.49 14.77
CA ALA A 773 -36.13 10.93 14.39
C ALA A 773 -35.78 12.27 15.07
N ASP A 774 -36.64 13.29 14.98
CA ASP A 774 -36.40 14.59 15.64
C ASP A 774 -36.38 14.50 17.17
N THR A 775 -37.13 13.54 17.75
CA THR A 775 -37.04 13.27 19.18
C THR A 775 -35.68 12.66 19.54
N SER A 776 -35.20 11.72 18.73
CA SER A 776 -33.88 11.10 18.89
C SER A 776 -32.74 12.12 18.75
N LEU A 777 -32.79 13.00 17.74
CA LEU A 777 -31.81 14.08 17.55
C LEU A 777 -31.69 14.96 18.81
N LYS A 778 -32.83 15.38 19.38
CA LYS A 778 -32.87 16.16 20.63
C LYS A 778 -32.29 15.40 21.83
N MET A 779 -32.46 14.07 21.89
CA MET A 779 -31.87 13.26 22.97
C MET A 779 -30.35 13.11 22.83
N ILE A 780 -29.85 13.07 21.59
CA ILE A 780 -28.42 13.01 21.26
C ILE A 780 -27.75 14.39 21.49
N GLY A 781 -28.54 15.47 21.55
CA GLY A 781 -28.08 16.83 21.76
C GLY A 781 -27.77 17.58 20.46
N LEU A 782 -28.42 17.16 19.37
CA LEU A 782 -28.40 17.79 18.05
C LEU A 782 -29.52 18.81 17.89
#